data_AF-A0A915CFM3-F1
#
_entry.id   AF-A0A915CFM3-F1
#
_cell.length_a   1.000
_cell.length_b   1.000
_cell.length_c   1.000
_cell.angle_alpha   90.00
_cell.angle_beta   90.00
_cell.angle_gamma   90.00
#
_symmetry.space_group_name_H-M   'P 1'
#
loop_
_entity.id
_entity.type
_entity.pdbx_description
1 polymer ?
#
loop_
_entity_poly.entity_id
_entity_poly.type
_entity_poly.pdbx_seq_one_letter_code
_entity_poly.pdbx_strand_id
1 'polypeptide(L)'
;MNAEERASTLLVVLIADDEGPHSQFVAEQLHNVRSEFSQEIDSGLLHVIVPPREWYPPDLRSIPATFDDSPEREYYLQLEDDILTKRGFVSRIHDFTAQRPIESQWFMLEFSTLGFIGKLFRSSDLPLLAQFIALFHREKPVDWLLDLLFVNRYCHPEKSPKQCSEITKQYRVRSRPSLFQHVGVHSSLAGKLQKLRERDFGKVQLYIPHADNPRAKISTSLVGYKSYDLESAYAGRNFFWSLSPRAEDYILFDFGQGIKIHGFLFRTGNPEHQGDILTEDASVYLRRKNSGNFDRIVAFNEHGTARVDFNVMVESEQTCSEWHCWWVAASGVIILLIEGGIRPMLVIHFNSFQEDLKWSKSTFSTVIAVINASSLLSGPLAAAFYQLLGARLSISAGALATGIGFVLVSLSSSLFLIIIISAIIGVGCGVIRTAIVSVQCEYFMKNRDFTMALIFIGPGIGQFLFAHILNYLNNLLSWRSSWRLIAIIFLCCVPLALPFKRKMKQAKENEIAQFLGIKVLRKPEFLIQLIAVFFAASLCISYYIFEVPMMVESGIDRDTAASVFSSQGIASIAGRVLTTLLIRSGKMHIAIVMLSCYAIAESSKLADWYGVMAAFSVAAKLGVMSIIACIVAVIVIMWQERNSRIHQPVSMEAVLEKEASENKCLFLYQILAVSVFLEKLKAVNASARSAHWRAQGVLHFVIEILRSCTPTLPHEWFVSEAKGKEADVLFIGDDHIALFEQSFVYREHFAPLHCLCFGALGDRITDLRWRLENKVLEGLNPKVIVVSTGNLDYGLSKDELLNGMKEVAEIIKRQKPMSRIFFMKLLPSGRRPNKRRELVSSVNDAMETALHGVADVIDLDMSIQGTDGKIDAHDMFDYVHLTQEGYRKIFDPVFFAVSAVLNPDQ
;
A
#
# COMPACT_ATOMS: atom_id res chain seq x y z
N MET A 1 -16.19 -15.91 -31.64
CA MET A 1 -15.37 -15.49 -32.78
C MET A 1 -15.33 -16.63 -33.79
N ASN A 2 -15.36 -16.34 -35.09
CA ASN A 2 -15.10 -17.33 -36.14
C ASN A 2 -13.58 -17.60 -36.27
N ALA A 3 -13.16 -18.52 -37.14
CA ALA A 3 -11.75 -18.93 -37.24
C ALA A 3 -10.82 -17.80 -37.72
N GLU A 4 -11.31 -16.95 -38.62
CA GLU A 4 -10.56 -15.81 -39.17
C GLU A 4 -10.37 -14.71 -38.12
N GLU A 5 -11.43 -14.39 -37.36
CA GLU A 5 -11.38 -13.46 -36.21
C GLU A 5 -10.40 -13.95 -35.14
N ARG A 6 -10.36 -15.26 -34.86
CA ARG A 6 -9.42 -15.83 -33.89
C ARG A 6 -7.97 -15.69 -34.35
N ALA A 7 -7.71 -15.73 -35.65
CA ALA A 7 -6.36 -15.59 -36.20
C ALA A 7 -5.85 -14.14 -36.13
N SER A 8 -6.75 -13.15 -36.14
CA SER A 8 -6.42 -11.72 -36.11
C SER A 8 -6.62 -11.06 -34.74
N THR A 9 -6.97 -11.83 -33.70
CA THR A 9 -7.31 -11.28 -32.38
C THR A 9 -6.44 -11.91 -31.30
N LEU A 10 -5.85 -11.06 -30.45
CA LEU A 10 -5.20 -11.47 -29.20
C LEU A 10 -6.02 -10.94 -28.03
N LEU A 11 -6.53 -11.83 -27.18
CA LEU A 11 -7.18 -11.46 -25.93
C LEU A 11 -6.12 -11.40 -24.82
N VAL A 12 -5.98 -10.25 -24.18
CA VAL A 12 -5.07 -10.08 -23.04
C VAL A 12 -5.89 -9.91 -21.77
N VAL A 13 -5.74 -10.83 -20.82
CA VAL A 13 -6.33 -10.74 -19.48
C VAL A 13 -5.26 -10.26 -18.53
N LEU A 14 -5.45 -9.07 -17.97
CA LEU A 14 -4.59 -8.49 -16.96
C LEU A 14 -5.12 -8.86 -15.57
N ILE A 15 -4.40 -9.69 -14.82
CA ILE A 15 -4.74 -9.94 -13.41
C ILE A 15 -3.90 -8.96 -12.59
N ALA A 16 -4.55 -7.94 -12.04
CA ALA A 16 -3.85 -6.89 -11.31
C ALA A 16 -3.95 -7.04 -9.79
N ASP A 17 -2.79 -7.07 -9.12
CA ASP A 17 -2.66 -7.19 -7.67
C ASP A 17 -1.37 -6.51 -7.19
N ASP A 18 -1.44 -5.64 -6.18
CA ASP A 18 -0.31 -4.86 -5.68
C ASP A 18 0.74 -5.71 -4.92
N GLU A 19 0.40 -6.93 -4.55
CA GLU A 19 1.35 -7.93 -4.04
C GLU A 19 2.09 -8.67 -5.17
N GLY A 20 1.64 -8.50 -6.43
CA GLY A 20 2.26 -9.02 -7.64
C GLY A 20 2.00 -10.52 -7.90
N PRO A 21 2.84 -11.19 -8.71
CA PRO A 21 2.61 -12.56 -9.20
C PRO A 21 2.59 -13.65 -8.13
N HIS A 22 3.06 -13.32 -6.93
CA HIS A 22 3.13 -14.23 -5.80
C HIS A 22 1.95 -14.05 -4.82
N SER A 23 1.02 -13.15 -5.11
CA SER A 23 -0.17 -12.99 -4.27
C SER A 23 -1.04 -14.24 -4.34
N GLN A 24 -1.73 -14.52 -3.25
CA GLN A 24 -2.67 -15.65 -3.18
C GLN A 24 -3.83 -15.46 -4.17
N PHE A 25 -4.30 -14.23 -4.32
CA PHE A 25 -5.36 -13.88 -5.27
C PHE A 25 -4.93 -14.12 -6.72
N VAL A 26 -3.73 -13.69 -7.11
CA VAL A 26 -3.20 -13.96 -8.46
C VAL A 26 -3.07 -15.46 -8.69
N ALA A 27 -2.54 -16.21 -7.72
CA ALA A 27 -2.37 -17.65 -7.85
C ALA A 27 -3.73 -18.35 -8.06
N GLU A 28 -4.76 -17.94 -7.31
CA GLU A 28 -6.12 -18.43 -7.43
C GLU A 28 -6.75 -18.06 -8.79
N GLN A 29 -6.64 -16.80 -9.22
CA GLN A 29 -7.17 -16.36 -10.50
C GLN A 29 -6.46 -17.00 -11.69
N LEU A 30 -5.13 -17.15 -11.63
CA LEU A 30 -4.37 -17.88 -12.64
C LEU A 30 -4.81 -19.35 -12.71
N HIS A 31 -5.04 -19.99 -11.56
CA HIS A 31 -5.55 -21.35 -11.52
C HIS A 31 -6.95 -21.45 -12.14
N ASN A 32 -7.85 -20.52 -11.83
CA ASN A 32 -9.19 -20.45 -12.39
C ASN A 32 -9.16 -20.24 -13.91
N VAL A 33 -8.41 -19.24 -14.39
CA VAL A 33 -8.31 -18.95 -15.83
C VAL A 33 -7.67 -20.12 -16.58
N ARG A 34 -6.64 -20.76 -16.02
CA ARG A 34 -5.98 -21.90 -16.67
C ARG A 34 -6.84 -23.16 -16.68
N SER A 35 -7.63 -23.39 -15.63
CA SER A 35 -8.57 -24.52 -15.58
C SER A 35 -9.75 -24.33 -16.52
N GLU A 36 -10.24 -23.09 -16.70
CA GLU A 36 -11.39 -22.82 -17.56
C GLU A 36 -11.04 -22.60 -19.04
N PHE A 37 -9.90 -21.99 -19.35
CA PHE A 37 -9.54 -21.53 -20.71
C PHE A 37 -8.21 -22.10 -21.24
N SER A 38 -7.85 -23.32 -20.83
CA SER A 38 -6.61 -23.99 -21.24
C SER A 38 -6.42 -24.05 -22.76
N GLN A 39 -7.47 -24.35 -23.53
CA GLN A 39 -7.40 -24.45 -24.99
C GLN A 39 -7.13 -23.10 -25.66
N GLU A 40 -7.75 -22.03 -25.16
CA GLU A 40 -7.56 -20.66 -25.66
C GLU A 40 -6.16 -20.12 -25.33
N ILE A 41 -5.59 -20.52 -24.18
CA ILE A 41 -4.21 -20.21 -23.81
C ILE A 41 -3.23 -20.96 -24.71
N ASP A 42 -3.42 -22.28 -24.86
CA ASP A 42 -2.51 -23.13 -25.65
C ASP A 42 -2.54 -22.79 -27.15
N SER A 43 -3.66 -22.27 -27.65
CA SER A 43 -3.80 -21.79 -29.04
C SER A 43 -3.23 -20.38 -29.28
N GLY A 44 -2.78 -19.68 -28.24
CA GLY A 44 -2.26 -18.31 -28.33
C GLY A 44 -3.32 -17.22 -28.49
N LEU A 45 -4.62 -17.58 -28.43
CA LEU A 45 -5.73 -16.63 -28.49
C LEU A 45 -5.87 -15.80 -27.20
N LEU A 46 -5.54 -16.40 -26.05
CA LEU A 46 -5.66 -15.79 -24.73
C LEU A 46 -4.30 -15.72 -24.03
N HIS A 47 -3.81 -14.51 -23.78
CA HIS A 47 -2.63 -14.25 -22.97
C HIS A 47 -3.05 -13.70 -21.62
N VAL A 48 -2.56 -14.33 -20.56
CA VAL A 48 -2.73 -13.81 -19.19
C VAL A 48 -1.44 -13.11 -18.79
N ILE A 49 -1.53 -11.84 -18.44
CA ILE A 49 -0.41 -11.05 -17.96
C ILE A 49 -0.69 -10.71 -16.50
N VAL A 50 0.31 -10.98 -15.67
CA VAL A 50 0.34 -10.49 -14.29
C VAL A 50 1.47 -9.48 -14.20
N PRO A 51 1.17 -8.21 -13.93
CA PRO A 51 2.20 -7.23 -13.68
C PRO A 51 3.04 -7.67 -12.47
N PRO A 52 4.37 -7.68 -12.59
CA PRO A 52 5.24 -7.92 -11.46
C PRO A 52 5.04 -6.80 -10.42
N ARG A 53 5.35 -7.06 -9.14
CA ARG A 53 5.10 -6.08 -8.06
C ARG A 53 5.78 -4.73 -8.35
N GLU A 54 6.92 -4.78 -9.03
CA GLU A 54 7.71 -3.64 -9.48
C GLU A 54 6.98 -2.73 -10.48
N TRP A 55 5.94 -3.24 -11.16
CA TRP A 55 5.08 -2.46 -12.06
C TRP A 55 3.95 -1.73 -11.33
N TYR A 56 3.72 -2.01 -10.03
CA TYR A 56 2.88 -1.21 -9.16
C TYR A 56 3.77 -0.20 -8.45
N PRO A 57 3.94 1.01 -9.01
CA PRO A 57 4.89 1.93 -8.43
C PRO A 57 4.39 2.40 -7.05
N PRO A 58 5.27 2.55 -6.06
CA PRO A 58 4.94 3.24 -4.81
C PRO A 58 4.64 4.74 -5.04
N ASP A 59 5.13 5.29 -6.16
CA ASP A 59 4.85 6.62 -6.68
C ASP A 59 4.64 6.56 -8.20
N LEU A 60 3.42 6.85 -8.66
CA LEU A 60 2.96 6.81 -10.05
C LEU A 60 3.81 7.65 -11.02
N ARG A 61 4.69 8.51 -10.50
CA ARG A 61 5.62 9.38 -11.25
C ARG A 61 6.88 8.68 -11.77
N SER A 62 7.15 7.46 -11.30
CA SER A 62 8.37 6.71 -11.64
C SER A 62 8.16 5.61 -12.68
N ILE A 63 6.96 5.54 -13.28
CA ILE A 63 6.63 4.52 -14.30
C ILE A 63 7.49 4.79 -15.54
N PRO A 64 8.45 3.92 -15.89
CA PRO A 64 9.14 4.02 -17.16
C PRO A 64 8.14 3.73 -18.28
N ALA A 65 8.21 4.50 -19.37
CA ALA A 65 7.44 4.20 -20.59
C ALA A 65 7.82 2.80 -21.08
N THR A 66 6.93 1.83 -20.85
CA THR A 66 7.18 0.39 -21.07
C THR A 66 6.20 -0.19 -22.08
N PHE A 67 5.89 0.58 -23.11
CA PHE A 67 5.35 0.03 -24.35
C PHE A 67 6.38 0.26 -25.45
N ASP A 68 7.43 -0.57 -25.45
CA ASP A 68 8.28 -0.85 -26.61
C ASP A 68 7.51 -1.77 -27.59
N ASP A 69 6.19 -1.55 -27.70
CA ASP A 69 5.28 -2.34 -28.54
C ASP A 69 5.49 -1.89 -30.00
N SER A 70 5.54 -2.86 -30.91
CA SER A 70 5.60 -2.59 -32.35
C SER A 70 4.45 -1.65 -32.79
N PRO A 71 4.65 -0.79 -33.79
CA PRO A 71 3.64 0.16 -34.31
C PRO A 71 2.35 -0.47 -34.88
N GLU A 72 2.13 -1.77 -34.71
CA GLU A 72 1.01 -2.54 -35.28
C GLU A 72 -0.29 -2.45 -34.47
N ARG A 73 -0.29 -1.90 -33.24
CA ARG A 73 -1.50 -1.76 -32.41
C ARG A 73 -2.11 -0.36 -32.49
N GLU A 74 -3.12 -0.22 -33.35
CA GLU A 74 -3.73 1.08 -33.67
C GLU A 74 -4.77 1.55 -32.62
N TYR A 75 -5.43 0.63 -31.90
CA TYR A 75 -6.54 0.94 -31.00
C TYR A 75 -6.52 0.16 -29.68
N TYR A 76 -7.09 0.77 -28.62
CA TYR A 76 -7.33 0.18 -27.30
C TYR A 76 -8.82 0.20 -26.96
N LEU A 77 -9.37 -0.94 -26.54
CA LEU A 77 -10.78 -1.09 -26.13
C LEU A 77 -10.88 -1.36 -24.63
N GLN A 78 -11.53 -0.44 -23.90
CA GLN A 78 -11.85 -0.63 -22.48
C GLN A 78 -13.09 -1.50 -22.31
N LEU A 79 -12.97 -2.57 -21.52
CA LEU A 79 -14.05 -3.46 -21.10
C LEU A 79 -13.99 -3.67 -19.57
N GLU A 80 -15.14 -3.97 -18.96
CA GLU A 80 -15.25 -4.39 -17.56
C GLU A 80 -15.45 -5.92 -17.47
N ASP A 81 -15.35 -6.47 -16.27
CA ASP A 81 -15.43 -7.90 -15.97
C ASP A 81 -16.85 -8.47 -16.04
N ASP A 82 -17.87 -7.64 -15.90
CA ASP A 82 -19.28 -8.03 -15.79
C ASP A 82 -20.12 -7.60 -17.00
N ILE A 83 -19.63 -7.89 -18.22
CA ILE A 83 -20.28 -7.48 -19.46
C ILE A 83 -20.90 -8.64 -20.28
N LEU A 84 -22.00 -8.35 -20.96
CA LEU A 84 -22.56 -9.14 -22.04
C LEU A 84 -22.23 -8.51 -23.39
N THR A 85 -21.88 -9.35 -24.36
CA THR A 85 -21.48 -8.92 -25.71
C THR A 85 -22.46 -9.40 -26.78
N LYS A 86 -22.54 -8.65 -27.89
CA LYS A 86 -23.22 -9.13 -29.10
C LYS A 86 -22.33 -10.09 -29.90
N ARG A 87 -22.95 -11.03 -30.60
CA ARG A 87 -22.23 -11.89 -31.56
C ARG A 87 -21.59 -11.05 -32.66
N GLY A 88 -20.32 -11.34 -32.97
CA GLY A 88 -19.53 -10.63 -33.98
C GLY A 88 -19.20 -9.19 -33.59
N PHE A 89 -19.13 -8.86 -32.29
CA PHE A 89 -18.84 -7.50 -31.84
C PHE A 89 -17.50 -6.97 -32.38
N VAL A 90 -16.47 -7.83 -32.51
CA VAL A 90 -15.15 -7.44 -33.03
C VAL A 90 -15.25 -6.96 -34.48
N SER A 91 -15.86 -7.75 -35.36
CA SER A 91 -16.03 -7.41 -36.78
C SER A 91 -16.84 -6.12 -36.94
N ARG A 92 -17.88 -5.93 -36.11
CA ARG A 92 -18.65 -4.68 -36.10
C ARG A 92 -17.84 -3.48 -35.63
N ILE A 93 -16.93 -3.65 -34.67
CA ILE A 93 -16.02 -2.59 -34.25
C ILE A 93 -15.08 -2.25 -35.41
N HIS A 94 -14.47 -3.27 -36.04
CA HIS A 94 -13.57 -3.09 -37.16
C HIS A 94 -14.24 -2.39 -38.36
N ASP A 95 -15.45 -2.81 -38.74
CA ASP A 95 -16.22 -2.17 -39.81
C ASP A 95 -16.55 -0.71 -39.46
N PHE A 96 -16.87 -0.43 -38.19
CA PHE A 96 -17.20 0.90 -37.71
C PHE A 96 -15.98 1.83 -37.67
N THR A 97 -14.80 1.31 -37.33
CA THR A 97 -13.53 2.06 -37.33
C THR A 97 -13.01 2.26 -38.75
N ALA A 98 -13.09 1.25 -39.61
CA ALA A 98 -12.63 1.34 -41.01
C ALA A 98 -13.38 2.40 -41.83
N GLN A 99 -14.63 2.71 -41.48
CA GLN A 99 -15.42 3.77 -42.09
C GLN A 99 -14.97 5.19 -41.67
N ARG A 100 -13.97 5.32 -40.80
CA ARG A 100 -13.54 6.59 -40.18
C ARG A 100 -12.03 6.77 -40.33
N PRO A 101 -11.56 7.66 -41.22
CA PRO A 101 -10.14 7.91 -41.39
C PRO A 101 -9.48 8.44 -40.11
N ILE A 102 -8.20 8.16 -39.91
CA ILE A 102 -7.37 8.61 -38.76
C ILE A 102 -7.42 10.14 -38.57
N GLU A 103 -7.63 10.91 -39.63
CA GLU A 103 -7.73 12.38 -39.63
C GLU A 103 -8.99 12.93 -38.95
N SER A 104 -9.95 12.07 -38.57
CA SER A 104 -11.19 12.50 -37.95
C SER A 104 -11.01 12.90 -36.46
N GLN A 105 -11.62 14.02 -36.05
CA GLN A 105 -11.43 14.69 -34.75
C GLN A 105 -12.13 14.02 -33.53
N TRP A 106 -12.31 12.70 -33.52
CA TRP A 106 -12.93 12.00 -32.39
C TRP A 106 -11.88 11.59 -31.34
N PHE A 107 -12.16 11.79 -30.06
CA PHE A 107 -11.27 11.33 -28.98
C PHE A 107 -11.59 9.89 -28.53
N MET A 108 -12.86 9.50 -28.60
CA MET A 108 -13.35 8.23 -28.10
C MET A 108 -14.53 7.74 -28.95
N LEU A 109 -14.54 6.45 -29.31
CA LEU A 109 -15.70 5.80 -29.92
C LEU A 109 -16.46 4.98 -28.86
N GLU A 110 -17.77 5.15 -28.82
CA GLU A 110 -18.64 4.53 -27.83
C GLU A 110 -19.42 3.34 -28.41
N PHE A 111 -19.20 2.14 -27.86
CA PHE A 111 -19.98 0.94 -28.14
C PHE A 111 -20.95 0.57 -27.01
N SER A 112 -20.93 1.36 -25.93
CA SER A 112 -21.90 1.39 -24.83
C SER A 112 -22.01 2.82 -24.28
N THR A 113 -23.21 3.22 -23.86
CA THR A 113 -23.49 4.50 -23.19
C THR A 113 -23.28 4.43 -21.68
N LEU A 114 -23.19 3.22 -21.13
CA LEU A 114 -22.99 3.02 -19.71
C LEU A 114 -21.50 3.09 -19.39
N GLY A 115 -21.17 3.82 -18.31
CA GLY A 115 -19.87 3.84 -17.65
C GLY A 115 -18.65 3.93 -18.58
N PHE A 116 -17.57 3.28 -18.16
CA PHE A 116 -16.32 3.19 -18.89
C PHE A 116 -16.24 1.97 -19.81
N ILE A 117 -17.29 1.14 -19.86
CA ILE A 117 -17.38 -0.02 -20.75
C ILE A 117 -17.50 0.37 -22.23
N GLY A 118 -16.89 -0.45 -23.08
CA GLY A 118 -17.03 -0.39 -24.53
C GLY A 118 -16.53 0.94 -25.11
N LYS A 119 -15.47 1.51 -24.53
CA LYS A 119 -14.85 2.76 -24.98
C LYS A 119 -13.57 2.44 -25.74
N LEU A 120 -13.54 2.81 -27.02
CA LEU A 120 -12.40 2.59 -27.90
C LEU A 120 -11.61 3.89 -28.06
N PHE A 121 -10.30 3.81 -27.86
CA PHE A 121 -9.35 4.92 -27.95
C PHE A 121 -8.26 4.58 -28.95
N ARG A 122 -7.63 5.60 -29.52
CA ARG A 122 -6.38 5.45 -30.26
C ARG A 122 -5.24 5.24 -29.29
N SER A 123 -4.27 4.40 -29.65
CA SER A 123 -3.08 4.19 -28.83
C SER A 123 -2.32 5.51 -28.54
N SER A 124 -2.34 6.46 -29.48
CA SER A 124 -1.72 7.80 -29.33
C SER A 124 -2.42 8.71 -28.30
N ASP A 125 -3.71 8.50 -28.04
CA ASP A 125 -4.49 9.30 -27.08
C ASP A 125 -4.43 8.72 -25.65
N LEU A 126 -3.94 7.49 -25.49
CA LEU A 126 -3.86 6.80 -24.20
C LEU A 126 -2.98 7.50 -23.17
N PRO A 127 -1.80 8.07 -23.49
CA PRO A 127 -0.99 8.76 -22.49
C PRO A 127 -1.74 9.94 -21.86
N LEU A 128 -2.52 10.68 -22.64
CA LEU A 128 -3.35 11.78 -22.13
C LEU A 128 -4.46 11.27 -21.21
N LEU A 129 -5.17 10.23 -21.63
CA LEU A 129 -6.22 9.60 -20.81
C LEU A 129 -5.64 9.09 -19.49
N ALA A 130 -4.50 8.39 -19.56
CA ALA A 130 -3.80 7.83 -18.40
C ALA A 130 -3.31 8.93 -17.45
N GLN A 131 -2.70 10.01 -17.96
CA GLN A 131 -2.27 11.15 -17.15
C GLN A 131 -3.45 11.84 -16.47
N PHE A 132 -4.56 12.05 -17.21
CA PHE A 132 -5.75 12.69 -16.65
C PHE A 132 -6.39 11.83 -15.55
N ILE A 133 -6.55 10.53 -15.79
CA ILE A 133 -7.04 9.61 -14.77
C ILE A 133 -6.06 9.58 -13.59
N ALA A 134 -4.74 9.52 -13.81
CA ALA A 134 -3.76 9.52 -12.75
C ALA A 134 -3.87 10.76 -11.85
N LEU A 135 -4.08 11.94 -12.44
CA LEU A 135 -4.27 13.20 -11.71
C LEU A 135 -5.54 13.19 -10.84
N PHE A 136 -6.65 12.66 -11.35
CA PHE A 136 -7.97 12.86 -10.75
C PHE A 136 -8.68 11.60 -10.24
N HIS A 137 -8.07 10.41 -10.33
CA HIS A 137 -8.69 9.13 -9.93
C HIS A 137 -9.17 9.11 -8.47
N ARG A 138 -8.57 9.96 -7.61
CA ARG A 138 -8.95 10.09 -6.19
C ARG A 138 -10.12 11.03 -5.96
N GLU A 139 -10.44 11.90 -6.90
CA GLU A 139 -11.48 12.92 -6.75
C GLU A 139 -12.83 12.48 -7.32
N LYS A 140 -12.82 11.77 -8.45
CA LYS A 140 -14.04 11.29 -9.10
C LYS A 140 -13.84 9.89 -9.68
N PRO A 141 -14.92 9.08 -9.77
CA PRO A 141 -14.89 7.82 -10.50
C PRO A 141 -14.47 8.02 -11.95
N VAL A 142 -13.82 7.01 -12.53
CA VAL A 142 -13.29 7.09 -13.91
C VAL A 142 -14.37 7.45 -14.94
N ASP A 143 -15.60 6.97 -14.77
CA ASP A 143 -16.74 7.34 -15.62
C ASP A 143 -16.93 8.86 -15.71
N TRP A 144 -16.87 9.54 -14.56
CA TRP A 144 -17.06 10.98 -14.48
C TRP A 144 -15.83 11.75 -14.93
N LEU A 145 -14.64 11.18 -14.70
CA LEU A 145 -13.40 11.75 -15.21
C LEU A 145 -13.35 11.70 -16.73
N LEU A 146 -13.84 10.63 -17.34
CA LEU A 146 -13.92 10.51 -18.79
C LEU A 146 -14.87 11.58 -19.35
N ASP A 147 -16.04 11.75 -18.75
CA ASP A 147 -16.99 12.80 -19.12
C ASP A 147 -16.38 14.20 -18.93
N LEU A 148 -15.65 14.42 -17.83
CA LEU A 148 -14.96 15.68 -17.52
C LEU A 148 -13.83 15.98 -18.50
N LEU A 149 -13.00 14.99 -18.83
CA LEU A 149 -11.95 15.10 -19.84
C LEU A 149 -12.56 15.45 -21.20
N PHE A 150 -13.67 14.80 -21.54
CA PHE A 150 -14.39 15.06 -22.77
C PHE A 150 -14.95 16.49 -22.82
N VAL A 151 -15.56 16.97 -21.73
CA VAL A 151 -16.05 18.36 -21.64
C VAL A 151 -14.90 19.35 -21.69
N ASN A 152 -13.82 19.14 -20.94
CA ASN A 152 -12.66 20.03 -20.92
C ASN A 152 -11.94 20.09 -22.28
N ARG A 153 -11.98 19.00 -23.05
CA ARG A 153 -11.37 18.96 -24.39
C ARG A 153 -12.17 19.72 -25.43
N TYR A 154 -13.50 19.70 -25.36
CA TYR A 154 -14.37 20.22 -26.43
C TYR A 154 -15.19 21.45 -26.04
N CYS A 155 -15.31 21.80 -24.75
CA CYS A 155 -16.10 22.93 -24.29
C CYS A 155 -15.27 23.96 -23.53
N HIS A 156 -15.47 25.24 -23.86
CA HIS A 156 -14.83 26.36 -23.20
C HIS A 156 -15.44 26.62 -21.79
N PRO A 157 -14.65 26.97 -20.75
CA PRO A 157 -15.14 27.16 -19.37
C PRO A 157 -16.25 28.21 -19.21
N GLU A 158 -16.33 29.18 -20.12
CA GLU A 158 -17.35 30.24 -20.08
C GLU A 158 -18.73 29.80 -20.60
N LYS A 159 -18.82 28.65 -21.27
CA LYS A 159 -20.08 28.15 -21.81
C LYS A 159 -20.90 27.51 -20.70
N SER A 160 -22.21 27.75 -20.75
CA SER A 160 -23.12 27.12 -19.80
C SER A 160 -23.12 25.59 -19.95
N PRO A 161 -23.43 24.83 -18.88
CA PRO A 161 -23.49 23.36 -18.96
C PRO A 161 -24.38 22.82 -20.08
N LYS A 162 -25.48 23.53 -20.40
CA LYS A 162 -26.36 23.18 -21.52
C LYS A 162 -25.68 23.32 -22.88
N GLN A 163 -24.93 24.40 -23.09
CA GLN A 163 -24.18 24.62 -24.32
C GLN A 163 -23.05 23.60 -24.46
N CYS A 164 -22.34 23.29 -23.38
CA CYS A 164 -21.32 22.24 -23.39
C CYS A 164 -21.90 20.85 -23.73
N SER A 165 -23.09 20.53 -23.22
CA SER A 165 -23.75 19.27 -23.55
C SER A 165 -24.08 19.15 -25.05
N GLU A 166 -24.51 20.23 -25.70
CA GLU A 166 -24.78 20.22 -27.14
C GLU A 166 -23.51 20.14 -27.99
N ILE A 167 -22.45 20.85 -27.60
CA ILE A 167 -21.15 20.78 -28.30
C ILE A 167 -20.56 19.38 -28.19
N THR A 168 -20.51 18.81 -26.98
CA THR A 168 -19.93 17.48 -26.74
C THR A 168 -20.68 16.36 -27.46
N LYS A 169 -22.01 16.48 -27.66
CA LYS A 169 -22.78 15.51 -28.46
C LYS A 169 -22.31 15.39 -29.91
N GLN A 170 -21.75 16.44 -30.50
CA GLN A 170 -21.26 16.42 -31.89
C GLN A 170 -19.99 15.57 -32.03
N TYR A 171 -19.18 15.51 -30.97
CA TYR A 171 -17.91 14.77 -30.95
C TYR A 171 -18.04 13.37 -30.33
N ARG A 172 -19.10 13.11 -29.55
CA ARG A 172 -19.38 11.77 -29.02
C ARG A 172 -19.91 10.87 -30.10
N VAL A 173 -19.02 10.07 -30.69
CA VAL A 173 -19.45 9.17 -31.75
C VAL A 173 -19.72 7.78 -31.24
N ARG A 174 -20.99 7.39 -31.38
CA ARG A 174 -21.54 6.16 -30.83
C ARG A 174 -21.96 5.19 -31.92
N SER A 175 -21.64 3.91 -31.74
CA SER A 175 -22.19 2.81 -32.52
C SER A 175 -23.62 2.48 -32.08
N ARG A 176 -24.53 2.33 -33.05
CA ARG A 176 -25.91 1.88 -32.81
C ARG A 176 -26.18 0.63 -33.65
N PRO A 177 -26.74 -0.45 -33.05
CA PRO A 177 -27.06 -0.60 -31.63
C PRO A 177 -25.82 -0.83 -30.76
N SER A 178 -25.93 -0.61 -29.43
CA SER A 178 -24.82 -0.89 -28.50
C SER A 178 -24.39 -2.37 -28.60
N LEU A 179 -23.09 -2.62 -28.44
CA LEU A 179 -22.47 -3.94 -28.53
C LEU A 179 -22.21 -4.59 -27.17
N PHE A 180 -22.20 -3.78 -26.11
CA PHE A 180 -21.90 -4.20 -24.73
C PHE A 180 -23.04 -3.83 -23.78
N GLN A 181 -23.26 -4.65 -22.76
CA GLN A 181 -24.25 -4.46 -21.70
C GLN A 181 -23.61 -4.81 -20.35
N HIS A 182 -23.65 -3.90 -19.37
CA HIS A 182 -23.21 -4.16 -18.01
C HIS A 182 -24.20 -5.06 -17.26
N VAL A 183 -23.71 -5.99 -16.46
CA VAL A 183 -24.51 -7.08 -15.88
C VAL A 183 -24.44 -7.08 -14.35
N GLY A 184 -23.45 -6.44 -13.75
CA GLY A 184 -23.28 -6.36 -12.30
C GLY A 184 -24.46 -5.73 -11.59
N VAL A 185 -24.78 -6.33 -10.44
CA VAL A 185 -25.93 -5.97 -9.59
C VAL A 185 -25.48 -5.13 -8.39
N HIS A 186 -24.23 -5.27 -7.98
CA HIS A 186 -23.65 -4.59 -6.82
C HIS A 186 -22.71 -3.49 -7.26
N SER A 187 -22.96 -2.27 -6.78
CA SER A 187 -22.03 -1.17 -6.95
C SER A 187 -20.87 -1.30 -5.97
N SER A 188 -19.70 -0.77 -6.34
CA SER A 188 -18.56 -0.54 -5.43
C SER A 188 -18.92 0.35 -4.23
N LEU A 189 -20.05 1.06 -4.27
CA LEU A 189 -20.63 1.76 -3.13
C LEU A 189 -21.44 0.80 -2.24
N ALA A 190 -21.02 0.67 -0.98
CA ALA A 190 -21.61 -0.26 -0.02
C ALA A 190 -23.15 -0.16 0.05
N GLY A 191 -23.82 -1.30 -0.20
CA GLY A 191 -25.28 -1.42 -0.10
C GLY A 191 -26.08 -0.92 -1.32
N LYS A 192 -25.43 -0.41 -2.38
CA LYS A 192 -26.13 0.09 -3.55
C LYS A 192 -26.30 -1.00 -4.63
N LEU A 193 -27.55 -1.41 -4.83
CA LEU A 193 -27.95 -2.30 -5.94
C LEU A 193 -28.17 -1.47 -7.21
N GLN A 194 -27.47 -1.79 -8.29
CA GLN A 194 -27.46 -0.99 -9.51
C GLN A 194 -27.74 -1.87 -10.74
N LYS A 195 -29.01 -1.99 -11.14
CA LYS A 195 -29.43 -2.79 -12.31
C LYS A 195 -29.52 -1.94 -13.57
N LEU A 196 -28.39 -1.37 -14.02
CA LEU A 196 -28.37 -0.54 -15.23
C LEU A 196 -28.57 -1.39 -16.49
N ARG A 197 -29.47 -0.95 -17.39
CA ARG A 197 -29.69 -1.58 -18.70
C ARG A 197 -29.38 -0.58 -19.81
N GLU A 198 -28.66 -1.06 -20.81
CA GLU A 198 -28.36 -0.31 -22.02
C GLU A 198 -29.61 -0.27 -22.90
N ARG A 199 -30.01 0.94 -23.31
CA ARG A 199 -31.31 1.19 -23.94
C ARG A 199 -31.42 0.50 -25.30
N ASP A 200 -30.31 0.45 -26.03
CA ASP A 200 -30.28 -0.01 -27.42
C ASP A 200 -29.60 -1.39 -27.59
N PHE A 201 -29.36 -2.14 -26.50
CA PHE A 201 -28.70 -3.46 -26.58
C PHE A 201 -29.63 -4.54 -27.18
N GLY A 202 -30.93 -4.49 -26.90
CA GLY A 202 -31.91 -5.47 -27.40
C GLY A 202 -32.00 -6.74 -26.55
N LYS A 203 -32.56 -7.83 -27.10
CA LYS A 203 -32.78 -9.09 -26.37
C LYS A 203 -31.46 -9.82 -26.10
N VAL A 204 -31.26 -10.23 -24.85
CA VAL A 204 -30.09 -11.00 -24.41
C VAL A 204 -30.30 -12.47 -24.72
N GLN A 205 -29.26 -13.16 -25.18
CA GLN A 205 -29.29 -14.61 -25.32
C GLN A 205 -29.26 -15.26 -23.93
N LEU A 206 -30.31 -16.02 -23.61
CA LEU A 206 -30.54 -16.58 -22.27
C LEU A 206 -29.74 -17.86 -21.99
N TYR A 207 -29.31 -18.57 -23.03
CA TYR A 207 -28.58 -19.83 -22.91
C TYR A 207 -27.63 -20.06 -24.10
N ILE A 208 -26.58 -20.85 -23.89
CA ILE A 208 -25.67 -21.29 -24.94
C ILE A 208 -26.10 -22.72 -25.35
N PRO A 209 -26.48 -22.97 -26.61
CA PRO A 209 -26.89 -24.30 -27.05
C PRO A 209 -25.71 -25.27 -27.00
N HIS A 210 -25.92 -26.46 -26.42
CA HIS A 210 -24.95 -27.56 -26.45
C HIS A 210 -25.03 -28.26 -27.82
N ALA A 211 -23.89 -28.51 -28.46
CA ALA A 211 -23.83 -29.18 -29.76
C ALA A 211 -23.74 -30.72 -29.63
N ASP A 212 -23.00 -31.23 -28.64
CA ASP A 212 -22.51 -32.62 -28.64
C ASP A 212 -22.60 -33.33 -27.27
N ASN A 213 -23.71 -33.20 -26.55
CA ASN A 213 -23.89 -33.97 -25.31
C ASN A 213 -24.03 -35.48 -25.60
N PRO A 214 -23.39 -36.37 -24.80
CA PRO A 214 -23.56 -37.82 -24.95
C PRO A 214 -25.03 -38.22 -24.79
N ARG A 215 -25.45 -39.39 -25.31
CA ARG A 215 -26.81 -39.86 -25.05
C ARG A 215 -26.95 -40.27 -23.59
N ALA A 216 -27.92 -39.69 -22.89
CA ALA A 216 -28.27 -40.03 -21.51
C ALA A 216 -29.79 -40.01 -21.31
N LYS A 217 -30.28 -40.90 -20.46
CA LYS A 217 -31.60 -40.80 -19.85
C LYS A 217 -31.48 -39.85 -18.65
N ILE A 218 -32.30 -38.82 -18.65
CA ILE A 218 -32.20 -37.75 -17.66
C ILE A 218 -33.46 -37.74 -16.82
N SER A 219 -33.30 -37.65 -15.50
CA SER A 219 -34.41 -37.56 -14.56
C SER A 219 -34.06 -36.58 -13.46
N THR A 220 -35.06 -35.94 -12.88
CA THR A 220 -34.86 -34.95 -11.82
C THR A 220 -36.00 -35.02 -10.81
N SER A 221 -35.71 -34.71 -9.54
CA SER A 221 -36.75 -34.45 -8.52
C SER A 221 -37.28 -33.02 -8.58
N LEU A 222 -36.57 -32.13 -9.27
CA LEU A 222 -36.88 -30.72 -9.38
C LEU A 222 -38.13 -30.44 -10.22
N VAL A 223 -38.96 -29.52 -9.76
CA VAL A 223 -40.20 -29.12 -10.45
C VAL A 223 -39.88 -28.08 -11.52
N GLY A 224 -39.95 -28.48 -12.79
CA GLY A 224 -39.74 -27.59 -13.93
C GLY A 224 -40.74 -26.43 -14.01
N TYR A 225 -40.26 -25.26 -14.43
CA TYR A 225 -41.04 -24.04 -14.60
C TYR A 225 -41.44 -23.86 -16.07
N LYS A 226 -42.75 -23.79 -16.34
CA LYS A 226 -43.31 -23.58 -17.69
C LYS A 226 -42.74 -24.58 -18.70
N SER A 227 -42.31 -24.11 -19.87
CA SER A 227 -41.73 -24.90 -20.97
C SER A 227 -40.19 -25.01 -20.88
N TYR A 228 -39.59 -24.68 -19.73
CA TYR A 228 -38.15 -24.77 -19.51
C TYR A 228 -37.80 -26.13 -18.89
N ASP A 229 -37.85 -27.18 -19.70
CA ASP A 229 -37.63 -28.56 -19.27
C ASP A 229 -36.17 -29.02 -19.41
N LEU A 230 -35.83 -30.07 -18.68
CA LEU A 230 -34.47 -30.59 -18.58
C LEU A 230 -33.99 -31.32 -19.84
N GLU A 231 -34.89 -31.96 -20.59
CA GLU A 231 -34.55 -32.65 -21.84
C GLU A 231 -34.18 -31.64 -22.93
N SER A 232 -34.95 -30.56 -23.04
CA SER A 232 -34.70 -29.43 -23.92
C SER A 232 -33.40 -28.72 -23.56
N ALA A 233 -33.08 -28.61 -22.27
CA ALA A 233 -31.79 -28.08 -21.81
C ALA A 233 -30.62 -28.96 -22.26
N TYR A 234 -30.71 -30.27 -22.02
CA TYR A 234 -29.64 -31.20 -22.39
C TYR A 234 -29.45 -31.33 -23.90
N ALA A 235 -30.52 -31.24 -24.68
CA ALA A 235 -30.47 -31.24 -26.14
C ALA A 235 -30.01 -29.89 -26.74
N GLY A 236 -29.73 -28.87 -25.91
CA GLY A 236 -29.30 -27.55 -26.38
C GLY A 236 -30.40 -26.74 -27.07
N ARG A 237 -31.69 -27.10 -26.90
CA ARG A 237 -32.84 -26.39 -27.48
C ARG A 237 -33.35 -25.24 -26.62
N ASN A 238 -33.12 -25.31 -25.30
CA ASN A 238 -33.51 -24.29 -24.32
C ASN A 238 -32.63 -24.38 -23.06
N PHE A 239 -33.04 -23.77 -21.95
CA PHE A 239 -32.49 -23.99 -20.61
C PHE A 239 -33.52 -24.62 -19.67
N PHE A 240 -33.05 -25.17 -18.55
CA PHE A 240 -33.90 -25.73 -17.49
C PHE A 240 -34.09 -24.67 -16.40
N TRP A 241 -35.34 -24.45 -15.98
CA TRP A 241 -35.66 -23.56 -14.86
C TRP A 241 -36.54 -24.30 -13.88
N SER A 242 -36.14 -24.35 -12.60
CA SER A 242 -36.86 -25.06 -11.55
C SER A 242 -37.45 -24.11 -10.53
N LEU A 243 -38.57 -24.51 -9.91
CA LEU A 243 -39.17 -23.83 -8.77
C LEU A 243 -38.67 -24.43 -7.44
N SER A 244 -38.23 -23.56 -6.53
CA SER A 244 -38.00 -23.87 -5.11
C SER A 244 -37.22 -25.17 -4.84
N PRO A 245 -35.96 -25.29 -5.31
CA PRO A 245 -35.12 -26.45 -5.01
C PRO A 245 -34.95 -26.64 -3.50
N ARG A 246 -34.92 -27.89 -3.05
CA ARG A 246 -34.74 -28.29 -1.64
C ARG A 246 -33.46 -29.11 -1.48
N ALA A 247 -32.96 -29.20 -0.25
CA ALA A 247 -31.90 -30.13 0.07
C ALA A 247 -32.30 -31.56 -0.33
N GLU A 248 -31.35 -32.33 -0.87
CA GLU A 248 -31.53 -33.68 -1.45
C GLU A 248 -32.24 -33.74 -2.81
N ASP A 249 -32.64 -32.61 -3.40
CA ASP A 249 -33.07 -32.62 -4.79
C ASP A 249 -31.91 -32.95 -5.74
N TYR A 250 -32.20 -33.68 -6.81
CA TYR A 250 -31.18 -34.20 -7.71
C TYR A 250 -31.55 -34.04 -9.18
N ILE A 251 -30.51 -33.88 -10.00
CA ILE A 251 -30.56 -34.12 -11.45
C ILE A 251 -29.67 -35.34 -11.73
N LEU A 252 -30.26 -36.39 -12.29
CA LEU A 252 -29.59 -37.66 -12.57
C LEU A 252 -29.42 -37.83 -14.08
N PHE A 253 -28.18 -38.02 -14.51
CA PHE A 253 -27.81 -38.40 -15.87
C PHE A 253 -27.41 -39.88 -15.89
N ASP A 254 -28.19 -40.71 -16.59
CA ASP A 254 -27.92 -42.14 -16.77
C ASP A 254 -27.53 -42.42 -18.23
N PHE A 255 -26.26 -42.73 -18.46
CA PHE A 255 -25.72 -42.98 -19.80
C PHE A 255 -26.04 -44.37 -20.36
N GLY A 256 -26.67 -45.27 -19.58
CA GLY A 256 -27.04 -46.63 -19.97
C GLY A 256 -25.85 -47.60 -20.18
N GLN A 257 -24.80 -47.16 -20.88
CA GLN A 257 -23.52 -47.85 -21.02
C GLN A 257 -22.40 -47.01 -20.39
N GLY A 258 -21.37 -47.66 -19.84
CA GLY A 258 -20.22 -46.97 -19.26
C GLY A 258 -19.45 -46.19 -20.32
N ILE A 259 -19.50 -44.86 -20.24
CA ILE A 259 -18.78 -43.95 -21.13
C ILE A 259 -17.48 -43.46 -20.49
N LYS A 260 -16.46 -43.18 -21.31
CA LYS A 260 -15.22 -42.54 -20.85
C LYS A 260 -15.42 -41.02 -20.81
N ILE A 261 -15.45 -40.46 -19.60
CA ILE A 261 -15.60 -39.02 -19.37
C ILE A 261 -14.20 -38.42 -19.18
N HIS A 262 -13.82 -37.47 -20.02
CA HIS A 262 -12.55 -36.71 -19.87
C HIS A 262 -12.71 -35.48 -18.97
N GLY A 263 -13.92 -34.96 -18.87
CA GLY A 263 -14.31 -33.87 -17.99
C GLY A 263 -15.81 -33.57 -18.11
N PHE A 264 -16.30 -32.64 -17.31
CA PHE A 264 -17.67 -32.11 -17.41
C PHE A 264 -17.69 -30.62 -17.05
N LEU A 265 -18.72 -29.93 -17.54
CA LEU A 265 -19.02 -28.53 -17.24
C LEU A 265 -20.52 -28.37 -17.00
N PHE A 266 -20.90 -28.01 -15.79
CA PHE A 266 -22.24 -27.54 -15.46
C PHE A 266 -22.22 -26.04 -15.25
N ARG A 267 -23.20 -25.34 -15.83
CA ARG A 267 -23.40 -23.89 -15.65
C ARG A 267 -24.86 -23.65 -15.25
N THR A 268 -25.04 -22.89 -14.19
CA THR A 268 -26.35 -22.45 -13.68
C THR A 268 -26.41 -20.93 -13.63
N GLY A 269 -27.61 -20.38 -13.53
CA GLY A 269 -27.84 -18.93 -13.67
C GLY A 269 -28.15 -18.51 -15.11
N ASN A 270 -28.75 -17.33 -15.21
CA ASN A 270 -29.13 -16.72 -16.48
C ASN A 270 -29.03 -15.19 -16.36
N PRO A 271 -28.62 -14.46 -17.42
CA PRO A 271 -28.63 -13.00 -17.47
C PRO A 271 -29.88 -12.29 -16.92
N GLU A 272 -31.08 -12.86 -17.07
CA GLU A 272 -32.32 -12.26 -16.55
C GLU A 272 -32.57 -12.55 -15.06
N HIS A 273 -32.03 -13.65 -14.54
CA HIS A 273 -32.26 -14.17 -13.20
C HIS A 273 -30.93 -14.56 -12.55
N GLN A 274 -30.05 -13.58 -12.35
CA GLN A 274 -28.68 -13.82 -11.86
C GLN A 274 -28.60 -14.40 -10.44
N GLY A 275 -29.65 -14.25 -9.63
CA GLY A 275 -29.73 -14.86 -8.30
C GLY A 275 -30.17 -16.33 -8.32
N ASP A 276 -30.67 -16.84 -9.45
CA ASP A 276 -31.12 -18.22 -9.60
C ASP A 276 -29.91 -19.11 -9.99
N ILE A 277 -28.91 -19.16 -9.11
CA ILE A 277 -27.66 -19.92 -9.30
C ILE A 277 -27.52 -21.01 -8.23
N LEU A 278 -26.84 -22.10 -8.59
CA LEU A 278 -26.41 -23.11 -7.63
C LEU A 278 -25.01 -22.75 -7.13
N THR A 279 -24.84 -22.51 -5.83
CA THR A 279 -23.56 -22.16 -5.21
C THR A 279 -22.93 -23.39 -4.51
N GLU A 280 -21.98 -23.19 -3.61
CA GLU A 280 -21.20 -24.23 -2.91
C GLU A 280 -22.04 -25.30 -2.18
N ASP A 281 -23.30 -25.01 -1.89
CA ASP A 281 -24.26 -25.94 -1.29
C ASP A 281 -24.69 -27.07 -2.26
N ALA A 282 -24.49 -26.89 -3.57
CA ALA A 282 -24.73 -27.90 -4.59
C ALA A 282 -23.43 -28.65 -4.94
N SER A 283 -23.51 -29.96 -5.14
CA SER A 283 -22.34 -30.79 -5.47
C SER A 283 -22.64 -31.80 -6.56
N VAL A 284 -21.62 -32.08 -7.37
CA VAL A 284 -21.66 -33.10 -8.43
C VAL A 284 -21.08 -34.40 -7.90
N TYR A 285 -21.84 -35.47 -8.06
CA TYR A 285 -21.45 -36.82 -7.67
C TYR A 285 -21.31 -37.71 -8.90
N LEU A 286 -20.31 -38.59 -8.89
CA LEU A 286 -20.04 -39.52 -9.99
C LEU A 286 -19.98 -40.95 -9.47
N ARG A 287 -20.71 -41.85 -10.13
CA ARG A 287 -20.63 -43.29 -9.86
C ARG A 287 -19.75 -43.97 -10.89
N ARG A 288 -18.62 -44.54 -10.44
CA ARG A 288 -17.73 -45.34 -11.31
C ARG A 288 -18.39 -46.69 -11.61
N LYS A 289 -18.13 -47.25 -12.79
CA LYS A 289 -18.71 -48.53 -13.26
C LYS A 289 -18.57 -49.69 -12.27
N ASN A 290 -17.52 -49.69 -11.44
CA ASN A 290 -17.22 -50.74 -10.47
C ASN A 290 -17.50 -50.35 -9.01
N SER A 291 -18.08 -49.18 -8.74
CA SER A 291 -18.44 -48.71 -7.40
C SER A 291 -19.96 -48.73 -7.22
N GLY A 292 -20.43 -49.25 -6.10
CA GLY A 292 -21.85 -49.18 -5.71
C GLY A 292 -22.27 -47.79 -5.24
N ASN A 293 -21.32 -46.93 -4.89
CA ASN A 293 -21.57 -45.63 -4.29
C ASN A 293 -21.22 -44.48 -5.24
N PHE A 294 -21.91 -43.36 -5.04
CA PHE A 294 -21.63 -42.10 -5.69
C PHE A 294 -20.50 -41.37 -4.93
N ASP A 295 -19.43 -41.03 -5.64
CA ASP A 295 -18.31 -40.27 -5.09
C ASP A 295 -18.54 -38.77 -5.35
N ARG A 296 -18.44 -37.92 -4.32
CA ARG A 296 -18.48 -36.46 -4.49
C ARG A 296 -17.22 -36.01 -5.23
N ILE A 297 -17.38 -35.32 -6.36
CA ILE A 297 -16.25 -34.89 -7.19
C ILE A 297 -15.93 -33.41 -7.01
N VAL A 298 -16.93 -32.54 -7.14
CA VAL A 298 -16.76 -31.08 -7.08
C VAL A 298 -18.02 -30.40 -6.55
N ALA A 299 -17.88 -29.27 -5.88
CA ALA A 299 -18.99 -28.37 -5.56
C ALA A 299 -19.14 -27.30 -6.65
N PHE A 300 -20.32 -26.68 -6.77
CA PHE A 300 -20.45 -25.49 -7.60
C PHE A 300 -19.72 -24.32 -6.94
N ASN A 301 -19.12 -23.44 -7.74
CA ASN A 301 -18.50 -22.21 -7.24
C ASN A 301 -19.55 -21.10 -7.04
N GLU A 302 -19.12 -19.95 -6.49
CA GLU A 302 -19.98 -18.78 -6.28
C GLU A 302 -20.61 -18.22 -7.58
N HIS A 303 -20.06 -18.57 -8.74
CA HIS A 303 -20.55 -18.17 -10.06
C HIS A 303 -21.49 -19.17 -10.72
N GLY A 304 -21.96 -20.20 -10.00
CA GLY A 304 -22.90 -21.16 -10.56
C GLY A 304 -22.28 -22.20 -11.50
N THR A 305 -20.96 -22.37 -11.48
CA THR A 305 -20.23 -23.27 -12.36
C THR A 305 -19.58 -24.43 -11.60
N ALA A 306 -19.67 -25.63 -12.16
CA ALA A 306 -18.94 -26.81 -11.70
C ALA A 306 -18.21 -27.46 -12.88
N ARG A 307 -16.88 -27.38 -12.88
CA ARG A 307 -16.03 -27.93 -13.95
C ARG A 307 -14.96 -28.85 -13.37
N VAL A 308 -14.74 -29.99 -14.03
CA VAL A 308 -13.63 -30.90 -13.71
C VAL A 308 -13.04 -31.44 -15.00
N ASP A 309 -11.72 -31.34 -15.13
CA ASP A 309 -10.93 -31.97 -16.18
C ASP A 309 -10.08 -33.08 -15.57
N PHE A 310 -10.46 -34.35 -15.81
CA PHE A 310 -9.83 -35.51 -15.16
C PHE A 310 -8.38 -35.79 -15.60
N ASN A 311 -7.85 -35.01 -16.55
CA ASN A 311 -6.48 -35.14 -17.07
C ASN A 311 -5.46 -34.24 -16.34
N VAL A 312 -5.89 -33.30 -15.49
CA VAL A 312 -5.00 -32.37 -14.78
C VAL A 312 -5.09 -32.64 -13.27
N MET A 313 -4.17 -33.44 -12.72
CA MET A 313 -4.04 -33.56 -11.26
C MET A 313 -3.25 -32.36 -10.74
N VAL A 314 -3.95 -31.30 -10.30
CA VAL A 314 -3.36 -30.29 -9.42
C VAL A 314 -3.38 -30.86 -8.00
N GLU A 315 -2.22 -30.91 -7.36
CA GLU A 315 -2.08 -31.27 -5.94
C GLU A 315 -2.97 -30.35 -5.10
N SER A 316 -4.03 -30.90 -4.52
CA SER A 316 -4.89 -30.16 -3.59
C SER A 316 -4.06 -29.68 -2.40
N GLU A 317 -4.07 -28.37 -2.13
CA GLU A 317 -3.63 -27.81 -0.86
C GLU A 317 -4.39 -28.51 0.29
N GLN A 318 -3.67 -29.36 1.01
CA GLN A 318 -4.25 -30.22 2.02
C GLN A 318 -4.51 -29.42 3.29
N THR A 319 -5.75 -28.94 3.44
CA THR A 319 -6.27 -28.34 4.67
C THR A 319 -6.12 -29.31 5.85
N CYS A 320 -5.52 -28.82 6.93
CA CYS A 320 -5.36 -29.53 8.21
C CYS A 320 -6.73 -30.02 8.72
N SER A 321 -6.83 -31.27 9.21
CA SER A 321 -8.04 -31.67 9.94
C SER A 321 -8.18 -30.83 11.21
N GLU A 322 -9.37 -30.34 11.53
CA GLU A 322 -9.61 -29.42 12.66
C GLU A 322 -8.98 -29.91 13.97
N TRP A 323 -9.05 -31.23 14.23
CA TRP A 323 -8.45 -31.87 15.40
C TRP A 323 -6.92 -31.75 15.46
N HIS A 324 -6.23 -31.90 14.33
CA HIS A 324 -4.78 -31.79 14.29
C HIS A 324 -4.30 -30.37 14.58
N CYS A 325 -5.04 -29.38 14.09
CA CYS A 325 -4.75 -27.97 14.32
C CYS A 325 -4.91 -27.59 15.81
N TRP A 326 -5.95 -28.06 16.49
CA TRP A 326 -6.11 -27.84 17.93
C TRP A 326 -5.03 -28.52 18.78
N TRP A 327 -4.56 -29.71 18.39
CA TRP A 327 -3.39 -30.35 19.01
C TRP A 327 -2.11 -29.51 18.85
N VAL A 328 -1.88 -28.95 17.66
CA VAL A 328 -0.77 -28.03 17.38
C VAL A 328 -0.84 -26.79 18.28
N ALA A 329 -2.03 -26.21 18.47
CA ALA A 329 -2.23 -25.08 19.38
C ALA A 329 -1.95 -25.46 20.85
N ALA A 330 -2.48 -26.59 21.32
CA ALA A 330 -2.29 -27.07 22.70
C ALA A 330 -0.80 -27.35 23.01
N SER A 331 -0.07 -27.99 22.09
CA SER A 331 1.38 -28.17 22.22
C SER A 331 2.12 -26.83 22.27
N GLY A 332 1.70 -25.84 21.48
CA GLY A 332 2.25 -24.48 21.53
C GLY A 332 2.08 -23.80 22.89
N VAL A 333 0.91 -23.94 23.54
CA VAL A 333 0.64 -23.42 24.89
C VAL A 333 1.60 -24.04 25.91
N ILE A 334 1.76 -25.37 25.91
CA ILE A 334 2.58 -26.08 26.88
C ILE A 334 4.07 -25.73 26.71
N ILE A 335 4.57 -25.65 25.46
CA ILE A 335 5.97 -25.34 25.23
C ILE A 335 6.28 -23.88 25.64
N LEU A 336 5.39 -22.92 25.34
CA LEU A 336 5.56 -21.53 25.80
C LEU A 336 5.36 -21.39 27.31
N LEU A 337 4.57 -22.26 27.94
CA LEU A 337 4.46 -22.34 29.40
C LEU A 337 5.81 -22.70 30.04
N ILE A 338 6.54 -23.66 29.46
CA ILE A 338 7.86 -24.08 29.94
C ILE A 338 8.90 -22.99 29.65
N GLU A 339 9.01 -22.56 28.39
CA GLU A 339 10.02 -21.58 27.95
C GLU A 339 9.84 -20.21 28.61
N GLY A 340 8.62 -19.68 28.54
CA GLY A 340 8.29 -18.33 29.00
C GLY A 340 8.00 -18.26 30.50
N GLY A 341 7.69 -19.39 31.16
CA GLY A 341 7.42 -19.46 32.59
C GLY A 341 8.67 -19.67 33.46
N ILE A 342 9.62 -20.49 33.02
CA ILE A 342 10.83 -20.82 33.80
C ILE A 342 11.92 -19.75 33.66
N ARG A 343 12.21 -19.28 32.43
CA ARG A 343 13.23 -18.24 32.17
C ARG A 343 13.16 -17.05 33.14
N PRO A 344 11.98 -16.48 33.40
CA PRO A 344 11.90 -15.29 34.22
C PRO A 344 12.11 -15.70 35.73
N MET A 345 11.73 -16.91 36.15
CA MET A 345 11.90 -17.39 37.54
C MET A 345 13.34 -17.67 37.98
N LEU A 346 14.33 -17.63 37.07
CA LEU A 346 15.73 -17.86 37.41
C LEU A 346 16.29 -16.85 38.43
N VAL A 347 15.67 -15.67 38.56
CA VAL A 347 16.08 -14.61 39.51
C VAL A 347 15.97 -15.06 40.97
N ILE A 348 15.06 -15.99 41.30
CA ILE A 348 14.84 -16.50 42.67
C ILE A 348 16.11 -17.16 43.24
N HIS A 349 17.00 -17.66 42.38
CA HIS A 349 18.26 -18.29 42.82
C HIS A 349 19.37 -17.30 43.21
N PHE A 350 19.13 -15.98 43.15
CA PHE A 350 20.15 -14.96 43.43
C PHE A 350 20.87 -15.20 44.76
N ASN A 351 20.11 -15.35 45.85
CA ASN A 351 20.67 -15.52 47.20
C ASN A 351 21.52 -16.79 47.30
N SER A 352 21.11 -17.88 46.65
CA SER A 352 21.87 -19.13 46.65
C SER A 352 23.22 -18.99 45.94
N PHE A 353 23.29 -18.21 44.86
CA PHE A 353 24.56 -17.90 44.17
C PHE A 353 25.43 -16.94 44.98
N GLN A 354 24.81 -16.01 45.72
CA GLN A 354 25.52 -15.10 46.61
C GLN A 354 26.16 -15.84 47.79
N GLU A 355 25.45 -16.79 48.40
CA GLU A 355 25.94 -17.58 49.54
C GLU A 355 27.05 -18.58 49.11
N ASP A 356 26.84 -19.35 48.03
CA ASP A 356 27.78 -20.40 47.60
C ASP A 356 28.99 -19.87 46.81
N LEU A 357 28.77 -18.95 45.88
CA LEU A 357 29.80 -18.49 44.93
C LEU A 357 30.31 -17.09 45.25
N LYS A 358 29.78 -16.44 46.29
CA LYS A 358 30.12 -15.07 46.71
C LYS A 358 29.96 -14.04 45.58
N TRP A 359 28.99 -14.26 44.71
CA TRP A 359 28.73 -13.37 43.58
C TRP A 359 28.12 -12.05 44.02
N SER A 360 28.52 -10.96 43.36
CA SER A 360 27.85 -9.68 43.48
C SER A 360 26.50 -9.69 42.75
N LYS A 361 25.59 -8.80 43.18
CA LYS A 361 24.31 -8.52 42.48
C LYS A 361 24.53 -8.25 40.98
N SER A 362 25.54 -7.45 40.65
CA SER A 362 25.88 -7.14 39.26
C SER A 362 26.29 -8.38 38.45
N THR A 363 27.05 -9.30 39.05
CA THR A 363 27.53 -10.52 38.37
C THR A 363 26.36 -11.45 38.04
N PHE A 364 25.48 -11.70 39.00
CA PHE A 364 24.30 -12.54 38.79
C PHE A 364 23.31 -11.91 37.80
N SER A 365 23.01 -10.61 37.94
CA SER A 365 22.14 -9.89 36.99
C SER A 365 22.70 -9.92 35.57
N THR A 366 24.03 -9.90 35.39
CA THR A 366 24.68 -10.02 34.08
C THR A 366 24.40 -11.38 33.43
N VAL A 367 24.48 -12.47 34.19
CA VAL A 367 24.19 -13.82 33.70
C VAL A 367 22.73 -13.93 33.21
N ILE A 368 21.78 -13.42 34.00
CA ILE A 368 20.35 -13.40 33.62
C ILE A 368 20.12 -12.49 32.41
N ALA A 369 20.78 -11.33 32.35
CA ALA A 369 20.70 -10.42 31.21
C ALA A 369 21.23 -11.08 29.92
N VAL A 370 22.33 -11.82 29.99
CA VAL A 370 22.90 -12.55 28.85
C VAL A 370 21.93 -13.59 28.30
N ILE A 371 21.23 -14.36 29.16
CA ILE A 371 20.20 -15.32 28.72
C ILE A 371 19.07 -14.59 27.96
N ASN A 372 18.57 -13.48 28.50
CA ASN A 372 17.49 -12.73 27.87
C ASN A 372 17.93 -12.06 26.56
N ALA A 373 19.08 -11.41 26.55
CA ALA A 373 19.63 -10.71 25.39
C ALA A 373 19.91 -11.69 24.24
N SER A 374 20.57 -12.81 24.51
CA SER A 374 20.85 -13.85 23.49
C SER A 374 19.57 -14.48 22.93
N SER A 375 18.52 -14.64 23.76
CA SER A 375 17.21 -15.09 23.26
C SER A 375 16.58 -14.10 22.28
N LEU A 376 16.63 -12.80 22.58
CA LEU A 376 16.12 -11.74 21.69
C LEU A 376 16.94 -11.62 20.40
N LEU A 377 18.27 -11.60 20.53
CA LEU A 377 19.22 -11.47 19.41
C LEU A 377 19.20 -12.68 18.47
N SER A 378 18.82 -13.87 18.98
CA SER A 378 18.72 -15.07 18.16
C SER A 378 17.57 -15.05 17.13
N GLY A 379 16.71 -14.03 17.10
CA GLY A 379 15.56 -13.94 16.20
C GLY A 379 15.85 -14.29 14.72
N PRO A 380 16.82 -13.64 14.05
CA PRO A 380 17.16 -13.96 12.66
C PRO A 380 17.73 -15.38 12.49
N LEU A 381 18.58 -15.82 13.41
CA LEU A 381 19.14 -17.18 13.41
C LEU A 381 18.05 -18.24 13.61
N ALA A 382 17.11 -17.97 14.50
CA ALA A 382 15.98 -18.83 14.80
C ALA A 382 15.00 -18.91 13.63
N ALA A 383 14.73 -17.80 12.95
CA ALA A 383 13.92 -17.76 11.74
C ALA A 383 14.59 -18.57 10.61
N ALA A 384 15.91 -18.42 10.45
CA ALA A 384 16.71 -19.22 9.54
C ALA A 384 16.60 -20.73 9.83
N PHE A 385 16.80 -21.11 11.09
CA PHE A 385 16.66 -22.50 11.54
C PHE A 385 15.25 -23.05 11.27
N TYR A 386 14.20 -22.27 11.57
CA TYR A 386 12.81 -22.62 11.28
C TYR A 386 12.58 -22.86 9.78
N GLN A 387 13.06 -21.97 8.92
CA GLN A 387 12.87 -22.10 7.47
C GLN A 387 13.62 -23.31 6.89
N LEU A 388 14.82 -23.65 7.40
CA LEU A 388 15.62 -24.76 6.89
C LEU A 388 15.21 -26.14 7.40
N LEU A 389 14.89 -26.24 8.70
CA LEU A 389 14.69 -27.53 9.38
C LEU A 389 13.22 -27.79 9.74
N GLY A 390 12.37 -26.77 9.63
CA GLY A 390 10.99 -26.80 10.07
C GLY A 390 10.83 -26.78 11.59
N ALA A 391 9.59 -26.70 12.04
CA ALA A 391 9.24 -26.51 13.45
C ALA A 391 9.75 -27.60 14.40
N ARG A 392 9.52 -28.87 14.04
CA ARG A 392 9.80 -30.03 14.90
C ARG A 392 11.29 -30.10 15.28
N LEU A 393 12.16 -29.92 14.30
CA LEU A 393 13.61 -29.97 14.51
C LEU A 393 14.10 -28.71 15.24
N SER A 394 13.59 -27.52 14.91
CA SER A 394 13.97 -26.29 15.60
C SER A 394 13.62 -26.32 17.08
N ILE A 395 12.39 -26.75 17.43
CA ILE A 395 11.97 -26.89 18.82
C ILE A 395 12.81 -27.96 19.55
N SER A 396 13.04 -29.11 18.91
CA SER A 396 13.83 -30.19 19.53
C SER A 396 15.30 -29.78 19.75
N ALA A 397 15.91 -29.12 18.77
CA ALA A 397 17.30 -28.65 18.87
C ALA A 397 17.45 -27.56 19.94
N GLY A 398 16.52 -26.60 19.99
CA GLY A 398 16.51 -25.57 21.03
C GLY A 398 16.32 -26.16 22.42
N ALA A 399 15.39 -27.12 22.59
CA ALA A 399 15.14 -27.79 23.87
C ALA A 399 16.35 -28.57 24.38
N LEU A 400 17.05 -29.30 23.50
CA LEU A 400 18.29 -30.00 23.82
C LEU A 400 19.40 -29.02 24.22
N ALA A 401 19.60 -27.94 23.45
CA ALA A 401 20.62 -26.94 23.74
C ALA A 401 20.40 -26.27 25.10
N THR A 402 19.15 -25.89 25.40
CA THR A 402 18.77 -25.30 26.68
C THR A 402 18.90 -26.29 27.85
N GLY A 403 18.43 -27.53 27.68
CA GLY A 403 18.54 -28.57 28.71
C GLY A 403 19.99 -28.91 29.05
N ILE A 404 20.84 -29.12 28.05
CA ILE A 404 22.29 -29.34 28.24
C ILE A 404 22.92 -28.12 28.92
N GLY A 405 22.55 -26.91 28.51
CA GLY A 405 23.04 -25.69 29.12
C GLY A 405 22.76 -25.60 30.62
N PHE A 406 21.52 -25.88 31.06
CA PHE A 406 21.18 -25.88 32.48
C PHE A 406 21.96 -26.91 33.30
N VAL A 407 22.21 -28.10 32.74
CA VAL A 407 23.07 -29.12 33.38
C VAL A 407 24.50 -28.62 33.48
N LEU A 408 25.06 -28.05 32.42
CA LEU A 408 26.45 -27.57 32.42
C LEU A 408 26.65 -26.41 33.41
N VAL A 409 25.69 -25.48 33.54
CA VAL A 409 25.76 -24.43 34.57
C VAL A 409 25.79 -25.05 35.97
N SER A 410 24.97 -26.07 36.23
CA SER A 410 24.92 -26.74 37.54
C SER A 410 26.24 -27.39 37.97
N LEU A 411 27.09 -27.76 37.00
CA LEU A 411 28.39 -28.41 37.22
C LEU A 411 29.55 -27.41 37.28
N SER A 412 29.32 -26.19 36.81
CA SER A 412 30.37 -25.19 36.65
C SER A 412 30.51 -24.26 37.86
N SER A 413 31.75 -23.89 38.16
CA SER A 413 32.08 -22.89 39.19
C SER A 413 32.82 -21.67 38.62
N SER A 414 33.13 -21.68 37.32
CA SER A 414 33.83 -20.59 36.62
C SER A 414 32.83 -19.60 36.02
N LEU A 415 32.96 -18.32 36.39
CA LEU A 415 32.10 -17.24 35.88
C LEU A 415 32.13 -17.14 34.35
N PHE A 416 33.31 -17.24 33.74
CA PHE A 416 33.48 -17.16 32.28
C PHE A 416 32.71 -18.27 31.55
N LEU A 417 32.80 -19.50 32.06
CA LEU A 417 32.12 -20.65 31.50
C LEU A 417 30.59 -20.52 31.64
N ILE A 418 30.12 -20.02 32.78
CA ILE A 418 28.68 -19.79 33.03
C ILE A 418 28.12 -18.76 32.06
N ILE A 419 28.82 -17.65 31.81
CA ILE A 419 28.36 -16.61 30.87
C ILE A 419 28.21 -17.18 29.44
N ILE A 420 29.17 -17.98 28.97
CA ILE A 420 29.10 -18.61 27.64
C ILE A 420 27.91 -19.57 27.57
N ILE A 421 27.74 -20.43 28.58
CA ILE A 421 26.63 -21.40 28.60
C ILE A 421 25.29 -20.67 28.68
N SER A 422 25.20 -19.58 29.44
CA SER A 422 24.02 -18.72 29.52
C SER A 422 23.63 -18.12 28.18
N ALA A 423 24.59 -17.77 27.32
CA ALA A 423 24.29 -17.35 25.95
C ALA A 423 23.69 -18.51 25.12
N ILE A 424 24.21 -19.73 25.26
CA ILE A 424 23.68 -20.92 24.57
C ILE A 424 22.25 -21.22 25.03
N ILE A 425 21.98 -21.14 26.34
CA ILE A 425 20.64 -21.30 26.92
C ILE A 425 19.66 -20.31 26.29
N GLY A 426 20.06 -19.03 26.20
CA GLY A 426 19.20 -18.00 25.64
C GLY A 426 18.93 -18.17 24.14
N VAL A 427 19.95 -18.52 23.35
CA VAL A 427 19.76 -18.88 21.92
C VAL A 427 18.79 -20.05 21.78
N GLY A 428 18.96 -21.12 22.58
CA GLY A 428 18.06 -22.28 22.58
C GLY A 428 16.60 -21.88 22.85
N CYS A 429 16.35 -21.05 23.86
CA CYS A 429 15.02 -20.50 24.16
C CYS A 429 14.46 -19.67 23.00
N GLY A 430 15.29 -18.84 22.37
CA GLY A 430 14.86 -18.02 21.24
C GLY A 430 14.50 -18.83 20.00
N VAL A 431 15.23 -19.92 19.72
CA VAL A 431 14.90 -20.86 18.64
C VAL A 431 13.56 -21.55 18.89
N ILE A 432 13.30 -22.02 20.12
CA ILE A 432 12.02 -22.63 20.51
C ILE A 432 10.87 -21.63 20.27
N ARG A 433 10.99 -20.42 20.83
CA ARG A 433 9.95 -19.39 20.79
C ARG A 433 9.60 -18.96 19.36
N THR A 434 10.61 -18.67 18.54
CA THR A 434 10.39 -18.26 17.14
C THR A 434 9.71 -19.38 16.35
N ALA A 435 10.15 -20.63 16.50
CA ALA A 435 9.54 -21.76 15.79
C ALA A 435 8.06 -21.94 16.14
N ILE A 436 7.67 -21.81 17.41
CA ILE A 436 6.28 -21.95 17.84
C ILE A 436 5.41 -20.83 17.26
N VAL A 437 5.84 -19.58 17.37
CA VAL A 437 5.10 -18.44 16.82
C VAL A 437 4.91 -18.61 15.31
N SER A 438 5.96 -19.02 14.59
CA SER A 438 5.88 -19.24 13.14
C SER A 438 4.93 -20.38 12.74
N VAL A 439 4.92 -21.52 13.45
CA VAL A 439 3.96 -22.62 13.17
C VAL A 439 2.52 -22.18 13.35
N GLN A 440 2.22 -21.44 14.42
CA GLN A 440 0.84 -21.08 14.72
C GLN A 440 0.30 -20.11 13.67
N CYS A 441 1.15 -19.20 13.16
CA CYS A 441 0.85 -18.38 11.99
C CYS A 441 0.54 -19.21 10.74
N GLU A 442 1.24 -20.32 10.52
CA GLU A 442 1.09 -21.17 9.34
C GLU A 442 -0.18 -22.04 9.40
N TYR A 443 -0.58 -22.50 10.59
CA TYR A 443 -1.76 -23.37 10.76
C TYR A 443 -3.09 -22.62 10.94
N PHE A 444 -3.07 -21.39 11.45
CA PHE A 444 -4.28 -20.62 11.78
C PHE A 444 -4.32 -19.27 11.07
N MET A 445 -4.76 -19.27 9.79
CA MET A 445 -4.91 -18.04 9.00
C MET A 445 -6.16 -17.24 9.39
N LYS A 446 -7.32 -17.90 9.50
CA LYS A 446 -8.62 -17.24 9.76
C LYS A 446 -8.78 -16.70 11.19
N ASN A 447 -8.21 -17.40 12.18
CA ASN A 447 -8.33 -17.06 13.61
C ASN A 447 -6.97 -16.71 14.24
N ARG A 448 -6.03 -16.17 13.44
CA ARG A 448 -4.64 -15.93 13.84
C ARG A 448 -4.50 -15.19 15.17
N ASP A 449 -5.19 -14.06 15.32
CA ASP A 449 -5.06 -13.20 16.50
C ASP A 449 -5.55 -13.88 17.78
N PHE A 450 -6.64 -14.65 17.66
CA PHE A 450 -7.18 -15.43 18.77
C PHE A 450 -6.23 -16.56 19.18
N THR A 451 -5.71 -17.32 18.21
CA THR A 451 -4.75 -18.40 18.49
C THR A 451 -3.46 -17.85 19.09
N MET A 452 -2.96 -16.71 18.59
CA MET A 452 -1.81 -16.02 19.16
C MET A 452 -2.07 -15.60 20.61
N ALA A 453 -3.23 -14.99 20.90
CA ALA A 453 -3.58 -14.65 22.27
C ALA A 453 -3.61 -15.89 23.19
N LEU A 454 -4.16 -17.01 22.69
CA LEU A 454 -4.28 -18.27 23.43
C LEU A 454 -2.92 -18.89 23.79
N ILE A 455 -2.00 -19.02 22.83
CA ILE A 455 -0.68 -19.62 23.10
C ILE A 455 0.14 -18.78 24.09
N PHE A 456 -0.06 -17.46 24.09
CA PHE A 456 0.64 -16.52 24.96
C PHE A 456 0.05 -16.42 26.38
N ILE A 457 -1.02 -17.15 26.69
CA ILE A 457 -1.46 -17.40 28.06
C ILE A 457 -0.48 -18.35 28.78
N GLY A 458 0.13 -19.29 28.05
CA GLY A 458 1.06 -20.30 28.57
C GLY A 458 2.16 -19.73 29.48
N PRO A 459 2.93 -18.71 29.07
CA PRO A 459 3.97 -18.09 29.91
C PRO A 459 3.45 -17.55 31.25
N GLY A 460 2.23 -16.98 31.28
CA GLY A 460 1.63 -16.47 32.51
C GLY A 460 1.28 -17.58 33.49
N ILE A 461 0.74 -18.70 32.99
CA ILE A 461 0.47 -19.91 33.78
C ILE A 461 1.80 -20.47 34.31
N GLY A 462 2.80 -20.61 33.42
CA GLY A 462 4.11 -21.13 33.79
C GLY A 462 4.81 -20.29 34.85
N GLN A 463 4.74 -18.96 34.74
CA GLN A 463 5.31 -18.06 35.74
C GLN A 463 4.71 -18.31 37.13
N PHE A 464 3.38 -18.39 37.23
CA PHE A 464 2.71 -18.66 38.50
C PHE A 464 3.08 -20.04 39.06
N LEU A 465 3.03 -21.07 38.21
CA LEU A 465 3.19 -22.47 38.62
C LEU A 465 4.65 -22.80 38.98
N PHE A 466 5.61 -22.39 38.15
CA PHE A 466 7.02 -22.64 38.39
C PHE A 466 7.62 -21.75 39.48
N ALA A 467 7.07 -20.57 39.78
CA ALA A 467 7.51 -19.78 40.93
C ALA A 467 7.40 -20.58 42.24
N HIS A 468 6.24 -21.20 42.47
CA HIS A 468 5.98 -21.98 43.68
C HIS A 468 6.79 -23.27 43.70
N ILE A 469 6.84 -23.99 42.57
CA ILE A 469 7.62 -25.23 42.46
C ILE A 469 9.10 -24.96 42.73
N LEU A 470 9.70 -23.95 42.06
CA LEU A 470 11.12 -23.67 42.20
C LEU A 470 11.46 -23.09 43.58
N ASN A 471 10.59 -22.27 44.18
CA ASN A 471 10.80 -21.78 45.54
C ASN A 471 10.75 -22.93 46.56
N TYR A 472 9.75 -23.81 46.46
CA TYR A 472 9.66 -25.01 47.30
C TYR A 472 10.87 -25.93 47.15
N LEU A 473 11.31 -26.17 45.91
CA LEU A 473 12.47 -27.00 45.63
C LEU A 473 13.77 -26.39 46.14
N ASN A 474 13.94 -25.07 46.10
CA ASN A 474 15.13 -24.40 46.65
C ASN A 474 15.24 -24.55 48.17
N ASN A 475 14.12 -24.72 48.87
CA ASN A 475 14.13 -24.96 50.31
C ASN A 475 14.48 -26.42 50.67
N LEU A 476 14.37 -27.36 49.73
CA LEU A 476 14.63 -28.79 49.94
C LEU A 476 15.92 -29.30 49.27
N LEU A 477 16.32 -28.67 48.17
CA LEU A 477 17.41 -29.10 47.29
C LEU A 477 18.37 -27.93 47.06
N SER A 478 19.65 -28.25 46.89
CA SER A 478 20.63 -27.24 46.46
C SER A 478 20.27 -26.69 45.08
N TRP A 479 20.62 -25.42 44.82
CA TRP A 479 20.33 -24.75 43.54
C TRP A 479 20.87 -25.52 42.32
N ARG A 480 21.98 -26.26 42.48
CA ARG A 480 22.54 -27.13 41.43
C ARG A 480 21.59 -28.27 41.05
N SER A 481 20.93 -28.88 42.03
CA SER A 481 19.91 -29.91 41.79
C SER A 481 18.63 -29.32 41.18
N SER A 482 18.23 -28.11 41.59
CA SER A 482 17.09 -27.39 41.01
C SER A 482 17.29 -27.12 39.50
N TRP A 483 18.48 -26.69 39.10
CA TRP A 483 18.81 -26.42 37.68
C TRP A 483 18.82 -27.69 36.82
N ARG A 484 19.23 -28.84 37.38
CA ARG A 484 19.13 -30.14 36.70
C ARG A 484 17.68 -30.59 36.52
N LEU A 485 16.81 -30.31 37.48
CA LEU A 485 15.38 -30.60 37.33
C LEU A 485 14.74 -29.72 36.26
N ILE A 486 15.09 -28.43 36.21
CA ILE A 486 14.68 -27.52 35.14
C ILE A 486 15.11 -28.06 33.77
N ALA A 487 16.33 -28.61 33.66
CA ALA A 487 16.79 -29.22 32.41
C ALA A 487 15.87 -30.36 31.94
N ILE A 488 15.43 -31.23 32.85
CA ILE A 488 14.50 -32.33 32.54
C ILE A 488 13.16 -31.78 32.02
N ILE A 489 12.63 -30.72 32.64
CA ILE A 489 11.38 -30.09 32.21
C ILE A 489 11.51 -29.51 30.79
N PHE A 490 12.65 -28.90 30.44
CA PHE A 490 12.89 -28.43 29.07
C PHE A 490 13.01 -29.57 28.06
N LEU A 491 13.55 -30.74 28.45
CA LEU A 491 13.63 -31.91 27.56
C LEU A 491 12.24 -32.48 27.23
N CYS A 492 11.22 -32.26 28.07
CA CYS A 492 9.83 -32.62 27.76
C CYS A 492 9.25 -31.84 26.55
N CYS A 493 9.89 -30.75 26.11
CA CYS A 493 9.50 -30.04 24.87
C CYS A 493 9.79 -30.86 23.60
N VAL A 494 10.72 -31.82 23.63
CA VAL A 494 11.06 -32.68 22.48
C VAL A 494 9.88 -33.58 22.06
N PRO A 495 9.27 -34.39 22.95
CA PRO A 495 8.09 -35.18 22.57
C PRO A 495 6.89 -34.31 22.20
N LEU A 496 6.73 -33.13 22.82
CA LEU A 496 5.68 -32.16 22.46
C LEU A 496 5.86 -31.57 21.05
N ALA A 497 7.04 -31.70 20.45
CA ALA A 497 7.32 -31.27 19.09
C ALA A 497 6.98 -32.31 18.01
N LEU A 498 6.69 -33.56 18.40
CA LEU A 498 6.36 -34.65 17.47
C LEU A 498 5.11 -34.41 16.61
N PRO A 499 4.03 -33.78 17.11
CA PRO A 499 2.83 -33.50 16.32
C PRO A 499 3.05 -32.52 15.17
N PHE A 500 4.10 -31.68 15.21
CA PHE A 500 4.36 -30.72 14.16
C PHE A 500 4.88 -31.43 12.90
N LYS A 501 4.22 -31.21 11.75
CA LYS A 501 4.67 -31.78 10.47
C LYS A 501 6.07 -31.26 10.11
N ARG A 502 6.89 -32.14 9.55
CA ARG A 502 8.20 -31.78 8.99
C ARG A 502 7.98 -31.04 7.66
N LYS A 503 8.49 -29.81 7.53
CA LYS A 503 8.44 -29.07 6.27
C LYS A 503 9.33 -29.77 5.23
N MET A 504 8.80 -30.11 4.06
CA MET A 504 9.62 -30.55 2.92
C MET A 504 10.22 -29.33 2.23
N LYS A 505 11.48 -29.46 1.80
CA LYS A 505 12.28 -28.41 1.13
C LYS A 505 11.54 -27.83 -0.07
N GLN A 506 11.23 -26.53 -0.03
CA GLN A 506 11.21 -25.71 -1.24
C GLN A 506 12.60 -25.10 -1.39
N ALA A 507 13.30 -25.49 -2.46
CA ALA A 507 14.54 -24.87 -2.87
C ALA A 507 14.30 -24.04 -4.12
N LYS A 508 14.39 -22.70 -4.00
CA LYS A 508 15.18 -21.81 -4.86
C LYS A 508 14.85 -20.35 -4.52
N GLU A 509 15.75 -19.68 -3.81
CA GLU A 509 16.43 -18.45 -4.25
C GLU A 509 17.50 -18.06 -3.21
N ASN A 510 18.72 -17.80 -3.71
CA ASN A 510 19.97 -17.75 -2.95
C ASN A 510 20.34 -16.32 -2.50
N GLU A 511 19.45 -15.61 -1.80
CA GLU A 511 19.88 -14.40 -1.07
C GLU A 511 19.70 -14.59 0.44
N ILE A 512 20.83 -14.76 1.14
CA ILE A 512 20.90 -14.76 2.61
C ILE A 512 20.23 -13.50 3.21
N ALA A 513 20.25 -12.38 2.49
CA ALA A 513 19.60 -11.13 2.89
C ALA A 513 18.06 -11.16 2.80
N GLN A 514 17.50 -11.89 1.82
CA GLN A 514 16.06 -12.12 1.67
C GLN A 514 15.57 -13.14 2.70
N PHE A 515 16.40 -14.15 2.97
CA PHE A 515 16.21 -15.17 4.00
C PHE A 515 16.26 -14.60 5.45
N LEU A 516 17.13 -13.64 5.73
CA LEU A 516 17.21 -12.93 7.03
C LEU A 516 16.26 -11.71 7.14
N GLY A 517 15.58 -11.32 6.06
CA GLY A 517 14.65 -10.18 6.06
C GLY A 517 15.33 -8.80 6.20
N ILE A 518 16.62 -8.68 5.88
CA ILE A 518 17.41 -7.45 6.09
C ILE A 518 16.86 -6.26 5.28
N LYS A 519 16.23 -6.51 4.13
CA LYS A 519 15.58 -5.47 3.31
C LYS A 519 14.48 -4.72 4.08
N VAL A 520 13.83 -5.35 5.06
CA VAL A 520 12.77 -4.72 5.88
C VAL A 520 13.34 -3.63 6.80
N LEU A 521 14.61 -3.70 7.17
CA LEU A 521 15.28 -2.65 7.96
C LEU A 521 15.43 -1.32 7.21
N ARG A 522 15.23 -1.30 5.88
CA ARG A 522 15.20 -0.07 5.08
C ARG A 522 13.88 0.68 5.19
N LYS A 523 12.82 0.05 5.73
CA LYS A 523 11.53 0.71 5.94
C LYS A 523 11.55 1.53 7.23
N PRO A 524 11.35 2.87 7.17
CA PRO A 524 11.46 3.74 8.34
C PRO A 524 10.45 3.39 9.42
N GLU A 525 9.25 2.93 9.06
CA GLU A 525 8.20 2.52 9.98
C GLU A 525 8.62 1.30 10.80
N PHE A 526 9.22 0.32 10.13
CA PHE A 526 9.74 -0.88 10.78
C PHE A 526 10.92 -0.56 11.70
N LEU A 527 11.81 0.35 11.28
CA LEU A 527 12.96 0.77 12.11
C LEU A 527 12.51 1.51 13.38
N ILE A 528 11.54 2.42 13.26
CA ILE A 528 10.94 3.11 14.41
C ILE A 528 10.32 2.09 15.36
N GLN A 529 9.56 1.12 14.85
CA GLN A 529 8.94 0.08 15.67
C GLN A 529 9.97 -0.86 16.31
N LEU A 530 11.07 -1.17 15.62
CA LEU A 530 12.16 -1.98 16.17
C LEU A 530 12.85 -1.26 17.34
N ILE A 531 13.18 0.02 17.18
CA ILE A 531 13.78 0.86 18.23
C ILE A 531 12.82 0.96 19.43
N ALA A 532 11.52 1.13 19.17
CA ALA A 532 10.47 1.13 20.18
C ALA A 532 10.49 -0.15 21.02
N VAL A 533 10.37 -1.29 20.35
CA VAL A 533 10.29 -2.59 21.01
C VAL A 533 11.57 -2.89 21.78
N PHE A 534 12.73 -2.44 21.30
CA PHE A 534 14.01 -2.55 22.01
C PHE A 534 13.99 -1.80 23.35
N PHE A 535 13.60 -0.52 23.37
CA PHE A 535 13.53 0.24 24.62
C PHE A 535 12.46 -0.31 25.57
N ALA A 536 11.33 -0.77 25.04
CA ALA A 536 10.24 -1.36 25.83
C ALA A 536 10.66 -2.65 26.50
N ALA A 537 11.24 -3.57 25.72
CA ALA A 537 11.77 -4.82 26.23
C ALA A 537 12.88 -4.58 27.25
N SER A 538 13.77 -3.61 27.00
CA SER A 538 14.88 -3.28 27.92
C SER A 538 14.38 -2.77 29.27
N LEU A 539 13.37 -1.88 29.29
CA LEU A 539 12.78 -1.37 30.53
C LEU A 539 12.05 -2.49 31.30
N CYS A 540 11.24 -3.31 30.61
CA CYS A 540 10.56 -4.45 31.20
C CYS A 540 11.54 -5.46 31.82
N ILE A 541 12.59 -5.83 31.09
CA ILE A 541 13.59 -6.81 31.54
C ILE A 541 14.39 -6.26 32.71
N SER A 542 14.74 -4.97 32.70
CA SER A 542 15.45 -4.33 33.81
C SER A 542 14.62 -4.34 35.09
N TYR A 543 13.34 -3.95 35.02
CA TYR A 543 12.43 -4.04 36.16
C TYR A 543 12.35 -5.48 36.69
N TYR A 544 12.14 -6.43 35.78
CA TYR A 544 11.98 -7.84 36.09
C TYR A 544 13.19 -8.45 36.83
N ILE A 545 14.41 -8.04 36.49
CA ILE A 545 15.65 -8.55 37.11
C ILE A 545 15.82 -8.03 38.55
N PHE A 546 15.42 -6.78 38.83
CA PHE A 546 15.73 -6.11 40.10
C PHE A 546 14.58 -6.14 41.12
N GLU A 547 13.38 -6.53 40.70
CA GLU A 547 12.18 -6.48 41.53
C GLU A 547 12.28 -7.31 42.83
N VAL A 548 12.57 -8.61 42.72
CA VAL A 548 12.66 -9.51 43.87
C VAL A 548 13.80 -9.12 44.83
N PRO A 549 15.03 -8.85 44.37
CA PRO A 549 16.09 -8.34 45.23
C PRO A 549 15.74 -7.04 45.96
N MET A 550 15.05 -6.10 45.29
CA MET A 550 14.65 -4.82 45.89
C MET A 550 13.59 -5.01 46.99
N MET A 551 12.63 -5.93 46.80
CA MET A 551 11.65 -6.29 47.84
C MET A 551 12.33 -6.84 49.09
N VAL A 552 13.29 -7.75 48.91
CA VAL A 552 14.04 -8.37 50.01
C VAL A 552 14.91 -7.33 50.74
N GLU A 553 15.59 -6.43 50.00
CA GLU A 553 16.36 -5.31 50.59
C GLU A 553 15.48 -4.33 51.38
N SER A 554 14.20 -4.20 51.01
CA SER A 554 13.23 -3.38 51.73
C SER A 554 12.66 -4.06 53.00
N GLY A 555 13.16 -5.24 53.37
CA GLY A 555 12.76 -5.98 54.56
C GLY A 555 11.60 -6.96 54.36
N ILE A 556 11.19 -7.25 53.12
CA ILE A 556 10.13 -8.22 52.81
C ILE A 556 10.72 -9.64 52.82
N ASP A 557 10.02 -10.57 53.46
CA ASP A 557 10.41 -11.97 53.49
C ASP A 557 10.42 -12.61 52.08
N ARG A 558 11.34 -13.57 51.86
CA ARG A 558 11.58 -14.18 50.54
C ARG A 558 10.35 -14.88 49.99
N ASP A 559 9.61 -15.60 50.83
CA ASP A 559 8.43 -16.35 50.40
C ASP A 559 7.29 -15.40 50.02
N THR A 560 7.22 -14.27 50.71
CA THR A 560 6.27 -13.20 50.39
C THR A 560 6.64 -12.51 49.07
N ALA A 561 7.92 -12.19 48.86
CA ALA A 561 8.40 -11.59 47.60
C ALA A 561 8.19 -12.53 46.39
N ALA A 562 8.46 -13.83 46.56
CA ALA A 562 8.21 -14.84 45.53
C ALA A 562 6.72 -15.00 45.22
N SER A 563 5.86 -14.95 46.24
CA SER A 563 4.40 -15.02 46.09
C SER A 563 3.85 -13.81 45.32
N VAL A 564 4.30 -12.59 45.64
CA VAL A 564 3.94 -11.36 44.89
C VAL A 564 4.39 -11.47 43.45
N PHE A 565 5.62 -11.91 43.20
CA PHE A 565 6.15 -12.08 41.86
C PHE A 565 5.44 -13.16 41.03
N SER A 566 4.94 -14.23 41.69
CA SER A 566 4.13 -15.27 41.06
C SER A 566 2.76 -14.76 40.63
N SER A 567 2.13 -13.88 41.44
CA SER A 567 0.79 -13.33 41.17
C SER A 567 0.73 -12.50 39.87
N GLN A 568 1.87 -11.98 39.43
CA GLN A 568 2.01 -11.32 38.14
C GLN A 568 1.76 -12.24 36.93
N GLY A 569 1.93 -13.56 37.10
CA GLY A 569 1.59 -14.53 36.06
C GLY A 569 0.10 -14.49 35.75
N ILE A 570 -0.74 -14.49 36.80
CA ILE A 570 -2.21 -14.39 36.71
C ILE A 570 -2.62 -13.04 36.10
N ALA A 571 -2.01 -11.97 36.57
CA ALA A 571 -2.24 -10.63 36.04
C ALA A 571 -1.94 -10.52 34.53
N SER A 572 -0.87 -11.17 34.07
CA SER A 572 -0.52 -11.21 32.65
C SER A 572 -1.58 -11.93 31.82
N ILE A 573 -2.18 -13.00 32.34
CA ILE A 573 -3.25 -13.74 31.66
C ILE A 573 -4.49 -12.84 31.52
N ALA A 574 -4.93 -12.25 32.62
CA ALA A 574 -6.10 -11.36 32.63
C ALA A 574 -5.93 -10.17 31.67
N GLY A 575 -4.74 -9.56 31.68
CA GLY A 575 -4.40 -8.48 30.76
C GLY A 575 -4.49 -8.90 29.29
N ARG A 576 -3.90 -10.04 28.92
CA ARG A 576 -3.93 -10.55 27.54
C ARG A 576 -5.34 -10.87 27.05
N VAL A 577 -6.17 -11.50 27.90
CA VAL A 577 -7.57 -11.81 27.57
C VAL A 577 -8.37 -10.53 27.38
N LEU A 578 -8.25 -9.57 28.31
CA LEU A 578 -8.96 -8.30 28.23
C LEU A 578 -8.56 -7.51 26.98
N THR A 579 -7.27 -7.38 26.70
CA THR A 579 -6.78 -6.69 25.49
C THR A 579 -7.28 -7.37 24.21
N THR A 580 -7.30 -8.71 24.17
CA THR A 580 -7.80 -9.47 22.99
C THR A 580 -9.30 -9.24 22.76
N LEU A 581 -10.12 -9.22 23.82
CA LEU A 581 -11.55 -8.93 23.74
C LEU A 581 -11.82 -7.48 23.31
N LEU A 582 -11.04 -6.52 23.84
CA LEU A 582 -11.12 -5.11 23.47
C LEU A 582 -10.76 -4.90 21.99
N ILE A 583 -9.70 -5.53 21.49
CA ILE A 583 -9.32 -5.47 20.06
C ILE A 583 -10.44 -6.04 19.18
N ARG A 584 -11.06 -7.17 19.55
CA ARG A 584 -12.17 -7.77 18.79
C ARG A 584 -13.44 -6.92 18.76
N SER A 585 -13.64 -6.02 19.73
CA SER A 585 -14.82 -5.15 19.80
C SER A 585 -14.85 -4.01 18.77
N GLY A 586 -13.75 -3.78 18.03
CA GLY A 586 -13.67 -2.90 16.85
C GLY A 586 -13.86 -1.40 17.08
N LYS A 587 -14.23 -0.95 18.29
CA LYS A 587 -14.63 0.44 18.57
C LYS A 587 -13.59 1.29 19.30
N MET A 588 -12.54 0.68 19.84
CA MET A 588 -11.54 1.36 20.66
C MET A 588 -10.19 1.37 19.95
N HIS A 589 -9.65 2.56 19.70
CA HIS A 589 -8.27 2.69 19.21
C HIS A 589 -7.29 2.10 20.23
N ILE A 590 -6.38 1.25 19.76
CA ILE A 590 -5.37 0.57 20.58
C ILE A 590 -4.58 1.58 21.45
N ALA A 591 -4.30 2.77 20.94
CA ALA A 591 -3.63 3.85 21.67
C ALA A 591 -4.38 4.31 22.94
N ILE A 592 -5.71 4.29 22.96
CA ILE A 592 -6.52 4.69 24.12
C ILE A 592 -6.38 3.63 25.22
N VAL A 593 -6.50 2.35 24.87
CA VAL A 593 -6.31 1.23 25.81
C VAL A 593 -4.92 1.28 26.44
N MET A 594 -3.92 1.61 25.63
CA MET A 594 -2.52 1.76 26.03
C MET A 594 -2.28 2.96 26.97
N LEU A 595 -2.88 4.13 26.68
CA LEU A 595 -2.81 5.32 27.54
C LEU A 595 -3.52 5.12 28.89
N SER A 596 -4.67 4.41 28.90
CA SER A 596 -5.37 4.06 30.14
C SER A 596 -4.53 3.14 31.02
N CYS A 597 -3.87 2.13 30.44
CA CYS A 597 -2.97 1.25 31.19
C CYS A 597 -1.78 2.01 31.79
N TYR A 598 -1.24 3.00 31.07
CA TYR A 598 -0.16 3.86 31.56
C TYR A 598 -0.61 4.77 32.72
N ALA A 599 -1.76 5.44 32.58
CA ALA A 599 -2.30 6.30 33.62
C ALA A 599 -2.54 5.52 34.93
N ILE A 600 -3.03 4.27 34.81
CA ILE A 600 -3.20 3.36 35.95
C ILE A 600 -1.84 3.00 36.56
N ALA A 601 -0.83 2.69 35.75
CA ALA A 601 0.53 2.39 36.24
C ALA A 601 1.17 3.58 36.99
N GLU A 602 1.07 4.80 36.48
CA GLU A 602 1.63 5.99 37.14
C GLU A 602 0.84 6.40 38.39
N SER A 603 -0.50 6.26 38.36
CA SER A 603 -1.35 6.56 39.53
C SER A 603 -1.08 5.64 40.73
N SER A 604 -0.54 4.45 40.48
CA SER A 604 -0.14 3.54 41.56
C SER A 604 1.02 4.09 42.41
N LYS A 605 1.85 5.01 41.90
CA LYS A 605 2.95 5.61 42.69
C LYS A 605 2.50 6.51 43.85
N LEU A 606 1.19 6.78 43.98
CA LEU A 606 0.61 7.74 44.93
C LEU A 606 -0.08 7.13 46.15
N ALA A 607 -0.11 5.80 46.33
CA ALA A 607 -0.78 5.13 47.46
C ALA A 607 0.10 4.06 48.14
N ASP A 608 -0.29 3.64 49.35
CA ASP A 608 0.50 2.80 50.27
C ASP A 608 1.04 1.47 49.70
N TRP A 609 2.23 1.13 50.17
CA TRP A 609 3.32 0.39 49.50
C TRP A 609 3.04 -1.07 49.08
N TYR A 610 2.06 -1.79 49.66
CA TYR A 610 1.90 -3.24 49.47
C TYR A 610 0.92 -3.65 48.35
N GLY A 611 -0.26 -3.04 48.30
CA GLY A 611 -1.23 -3.28 47.21
C GLY A 611 -0.80 -2.61 45.90
N VAL A 612 0.03 -1.58 46.02
CA VAL A 612 0.55 -0.74 44.94
C VAL A 612 1.69 -1.40 44.19
N MET A 613 2.61 -2.13 44.84
CA MET A 613 3.66 -2.87 44.11
C MET A 613 3.06 -4.04 43.30
N ALA A 614 2.03 -4.70 43.84
CA ALA A 614 1.24 -5.68 43.09
C ALA A 614 0.49 -5.02 41.91
N ALA A 615 -0.23 -3.91 42.14
CA ALA A 615 -0.91 -3.16 41.08
C ALA A 615 0.05 -2.54 40.04
N PHE A 616 1.24 -2.10 40.46
CA PHE A 616 2.30 -1.57 39.62
C PHE A 616 2.95 -2.68 38.79
N SER A 617 3.14 -3.89 39.33
CA SER A 617 3.65 -5.03 38.56
C SER A 617 2.65 -5.55 37.52
N VAL A 618 1.35 -5.53 37.85
CA VAL A 618 0.23 -5.79 36.94
C VAL A 618 0.17 -4.71 35.85
N ALA A 619 0.20 -3.45 36.25
CA ALA A 619 0.12 -2.30 35.36
C ALA A 619 1.41 -2.07 34.55
N ALA A 620 2.58 -2.53 35.00
CA ALA A 620 3.84 -2.47 34.25
C ALA A 620 3.88 -3.52 33.14
N LYS A 621 3.30 -4.72 33.36
CA LYS A 621 3.12 -5.73 32.31
C LYS A 621 2.04 -5.37 31.29
N LEU A 622 0.99 -4.65 31.70
CA LEU A 622 -0.01 -4.06 30.80
C LEU A 622 0.49 -2.75 30.15
N GLY A 623 1.39 -2.02 30.82
CA GLY A 623 1.69 -0.60 30.61
C GLY A 623 3.00 -0.28 29.90
N VAL A 624 4.09 -1.04 30.11
CA VAL A 624 5.41 -0.64 29.57
C VAL A 624 5.56 -0.96 28.08
N MET A 625 4.97 -2.06 27.62
CA MET A 625 4.82 -2.33 26.18
C MET A 625 3.95 -1.27 25.51
N SER A 626 3.00 -0.70 26.24
CA SER A 626 2.09 0.34 25.75
C SER A 626 2.62 1.77 25.83
N ILE A 627 3.55 2.12 26.74
CA ILE A 627 4.17 3.47 26.80
C ILE A 627 4.94 3.73 25.51
N ILE A 628 5.75 2.77 25.09
CA ILE A 628 6.60 2.94 23.93
C ILE A 628 5.85 2.62 22.64
N ALA A 629 4.88 1.71 22.66
CA ALA A 629 3.91 1.59 21.57
C ALA A 629 3.01 2.84 21.44
N CYS A 630 2.77 3.61 22.51
CA CYS A 630 2.09 4.91 22.44
C CYS A 630 3.00 6.02 21.94
N ILE A 631 4.26 6.11 22.41
CA ILE A 631 5.23 7.07 21.86
C ILE A 631 5.45 6.79 20.38
N VAL A 632 5.48 5.51 19.98
CA VAL A 632 5.65 5.11 18.58
C VAL A 632 4.37 5.15 17.79
N ALA A 633 3.20 4.85 18.36
CA ALA A 633 1.93 5.16 17.71
C ALA A 633 1.78 6.66 17.55
N VAL A 634 2.23 7.51 18.48
CA VAL A 634 2.21 8.96 18.34
C VAL A 634 3.23 9.43 17.31
N ILE A 635 4.45 8.88 17.27
CA ILE A 635 5.43 9.21 16.22
C ILE A 635 4.97 8.70 14.85
N VAL A 636 4.38 7.50 14.78
CA VAL A 636 3.83 6.90 13.56
C VAL A 636 2.53 7.58 13.16
N ILE A 637 1.70 8.07 14.08
CA ILE A 637 0.51 8.89 13.81
C ILE A 637 0.91 10.32 13.48
N MET A 638 2.00 10.87 14.02
CA MET A 638 2.53 12.19 13.61
C MET A 638 3.22 12.09 12.24
N TRP A 639 3.89 10.98 11.95
CA TRP A 639 4.50 10.68 10.66
C TRP A 639 3.44 10.27 9.63
N GLN A 640 2.43 9.47 10.02
CA GLN A 640 1.24 9.19 9.23
C GLN A 640 0.47 10.47 9.05
N GLU A 641 0.10 11.28 10.03
CA GLU A 641 -0.60 12.57 9.81
C GLU A 641 0.23 13.53 8.94
N ARG A 642 1.57 13.53 9.04
CA ARG A 642 2.44 14.26 8.12
C ARG A 642 2.40 13.69 6.69
N ASN A 643 2.28 12.37 6.53
CA ASN A 643 2.14 11.67 5.25
C ASN A 643 0.68 11.43 4.78
N SER A 644 -0.32 11.66 5.63
CA SER A 644 -1.77 11.47 5.44
C SER A 644 -2.41 12.80 5.15
N ARG A 645 -1.81 13.92 5.62
CA ARG A 645 -2.02 15.25 5.01
C ARG A 645 -1.56 15.31 3.56
N ILE A 646 -0.77 14.34 3.11
CA ILE A 646 -0.41 14.17 1.69
C ILE A 646 -1.47 13.32 0.96
N HIS A 647 -2.31 12.54 1.66
CA HIS A 647 -3.25 11.60 1.04
C HIS A 647 -4.57 11.43 1.81
N GLN A 648 -5.55 12.32 1.60
CA GLN A 648 -6.97 11.97 1.36
C GLN A 648 -7.84 13.23 1.04
N PRO A 649 -8.71 13.18 0.01
CA PRO A 649 -9.75 14.16 -0.23
C PRO A 649 -11.06 13.73 0.46
N VAL A 650 -11.65 14.60 1.27
CA VAL A 650 -13.06 14.50 1.67
C VAL A 650 -13.82 15.60 0.93
N SER A 651 -14.96 15.24 0.33
CA SER A 651 -15.90 16.18 -0.29
C SER A 651 -16.39 17.20 0.73
N MET A 652 -15.92 18.43 0.59
CA MET A 652 -16.12 19.51 1.56
C MET A 652 -17.58 20.02 1.63
N GLU A 653 -18.45 19.74 0.66
CA GLU A 653 -19.76 20.42 0.58
C GLU A 653 -20.91 19.75 1.37
N ALA A 654 -20.77 18.51 1.86
CA ALA A 654 -21.84 17.83 2.62
C ALA A 654 -21.55 17.66 4.13
N VAL A 655 -20.33 17.95 4.59
CA VAL A 655 -19.93 17.88 6.01
C VAL A 655 -19.89 19.28 6.66
N LEU A 656 -19.79 20.35 5.85
CA LEU A 656 -19.61 21.71 6.34
C LEU A 656 -20.82 22.31 7.08
N GLU A 657 -22.03 21.77 6.93
CA GLU A 657 -23.23 22.33 7.59
C GLU A 657 -23.57 21.71 8.95
N LYS A 658 -22.86 20.69 9.44
CA LYS A 658 -23.25 20.03 10.71
C LYS A 658 -22.17 19.66 11.73
N GLU A 659 -20.88 19.67 11.40
CA GLU A 659 -19.81 19.26 12.35
C GLU A 659 -18.73 20.32 12.62
N ALA A 660 -18.91 21.56 12.18
CA ALA A 660 -17.91 22.63 12.33
C ALA A 660 -17.80 23.24 13.75
N SER A 661 -18.59 22.82 14.75
CA SER A 661 -18.58 23.46 16.08
C SER A 661 -17.83 22.72 17.20
N GLU A 662 -17.41 21.46 17.04
CA GLU A 662 -16.90 20.70 18.21
C GLU A 662 -15.40 20.35 18.23
N ASN A 663 -14.71 20.20 17.08
CA ASN A 663 -13.35 19.62 17.09
C ASN A 663 -12.18 20.61 16.95
N LYS A 664 -12.41 21.92 16.76
CA LYS A 664 -11.32 22.93 16.78
C LYS A 664 -10.88 23.33 18.20
N CYS A 665 -11.67 23.04 19.23
CA CYS A 665 -11.29 23.33 20.62
C CYS A 665 -10.27 22.34 21.20
N LEU A 666 -10.24 21.08 20.75
CA LEU A 666 -9.36 20.05 21.35
C LEU A 666 -7.88 20.24 20.96
N PHE A 667 -7.62 20.65 19.72
CA PHE A 667 -6.28 20.96 19.22
C PHE A 667 -5.67 22.20 19.89
N LEU A 668 -6.49 23.22 20.14
CA LEU A 668 -6.09 24.40 20.92
C LEU A 668 -5.89 24.06 22.40
N TYR A 669 -6.72 23.21 23.00
CA TYR A 669 -6.60 22.80 24.42
C TYR A 669 -5.34 21.96 24.70
N GLN A 670 -4.89 21.14 23.76
CA GLN A 670 -3.70 20.27 23.94
C GLN A 670 -2.40 21.05 23.77
N ILE A 671 -2.36 22.03 22.86
CA ILE A 671 -1.24 22.98 22.75
C ILE A 671 -1.26 23.95 23.94
N LEU A 672 -2.45 24.39 24.41
CA LEU A 672 -2.58 25.15 25.66
C LEU A 672 -2.14 24.32 26.88
N ALA A 673 -2.40 23.01 26.92
CA ALA A 673 -2.04 22.16 28.06
C ALA A 673 -0.52 21.93 28.13
N VAL A 674 0.15 21.77 26.99
CA VAL A 674 1.62 21.67 26.92
C VAL A 674 2.27 23.03 27.16
N SER A 675 1.68 24.14 26.68
CA SER A 675 2.19 25.48 26.97
C SER A 675 1.93 25.91 28.42
N VAL A 676 0.80 25.53 29.02
CA VAL A 676 0.48 25.72 30.46
C VAL A 676 1.34 24.80 31.34
N PHE A 677 1.70 23.59 30.88
CA PHE A 677 2.63 22.69 31.57
C PHE A 677 4.08 23.21 31.51
N LEU A 678 4.50 23.77 30.37
CA LEU A 678 5.80 24.44 30.22
C LEU A 678 5.86 25.81 30.93
N GLU A 679 4.74 26.54 31.04
CA GLU A 679 4.61 27.71 31.91
C GLU A 679 4.61 27.33 33.39
N LYS A 680 4.00 26.21 33.79
CA LYS A 680 4.03 25.72 35.18
C LYS A 680 5.41 25.19 35.58
N LEU A 681 6.19 24.66 34.64
CA LEU A 681 7.62 24.34 34.86
C LEU A 681 8.49 25.59 34.98
N LYS A 682 8.08 26.73 34.39
CA LYS A 682 8.74 28.04 34.55
C LYS A 682 8.24 28.85 35.74
N ALA A 683 7.06 28.55 36.27
CA ALA A 683 6.51 29.16 37.49
C ALA A 683 7.25 28.74 38.78
N VAL A 684 8.23 27.84 38.68
CA VAL A 684 9.16 27.50 39.77
C VAL A 684 10.32 28.50 39.85
N ASN A 685 10.45 29.49 38.95
CA ASN A 685 11.46 30.55 39.10
C ASN A 685 11.01 31.93 38.56
N ALA A 686 10.69 32.81 39.51
CA ALA A 686 10.78 34.28 39.51
C ALA A 686 10.28 35.16 38.33
N SER A 687 9.25 35.95 38.66
CA SER A 687 9.05 37.39 38.43
C SER A 687 8.98 38.04 37.02
N ALA A 688 7.82 38.69 36.80
CA ALA A 688 7.61 40.01 36.19
C ALA A 688 7.53 40.20 34.65
N ARG A 689 6.28 40.45 34.21
CA ARG A 689 5.80 41.53 33.30
C ARG A 689 6.71 41.95 32.12
N SER A 690 6.51 41.33 30.94
CA SER A 690 6.70 41.98 29.62
C SER A 690 6.17 41.12 28.43
N ALA A 691 4.91 40.67 28.49
CA ALA A 691 4.36 39.72 27.51
C ALA A 691 3.30 40.33 26.56
N HIS A 692 3.60 41.47 25.93
CA HIS A 692 2.76 42.01 24.83
C HIS A 692 3.51 42.20 23.50
N TRP A 693 4.84 42.28 23.51
CA TRP A 693 5.66 42.54 22.30
C TRP A 693 6.32 41.29 21.68
N ARG A 694 5.99 40.08 22.14
CA ARG A 694 6.64 38.84 21.65
C ARG A 694 5.74 37.89 20.84
N ALA A 695 4.46 38.21 20.66
CA ALA A 695 3.56 37.42 19.81
C ALA A 695 3.75 37.67 18.30
N GLN A 696 4.32 38.81 17.91
CA GLN A 696 4.54 39.17 16.50
C GLN A 696 5.80 38.50 15.90
N GLY A 697 6.79 38.17 16.74
CA GLY A 697 8.02 37.48 16.30
C GLY A 697 7.82 35.99 15.98
N VAL A 698 6.86 35.33 16.62
CA VAL A 698 6.60 33.89 16.39
C VAL A 698 5.80 33.67 15.10
N LEU A 699 4.90 34.58 14.73
CA LEU A 699 4.22 34.55 13.43
C LEU A 699 5.20 34.82 12.28
N HIS A 700 6.16 35.71 12.48
CA HIS A 700 7.23 35.96 11.51
C HIS A 700 8.17 34.76 11.36
N PHE A 701 8.55 34.11 12.47
CA PHE A 701 9.40 32.90 12.48
C PHE A 701 8.73 31.68 11.81
N VAL A 702 7.41 31.53 11.95
CA VAL A 702 6.64 30.46 11.27
C VAL A 702 6.52 30.71 9.77
N ILE A 703 6.42 31.97 9.34
CA ILE A 703 6.46 32.36 7.91
C ILE A 703 7.88 32.18 7.33
N GLU A 704 8.93 32.42 8.12
CA GLU A 704 10.34 32.21 7.74
C GLU A 704 10.71 30.73 7.59
N ILE A 705 10.14 29.85 8.42
CA ILE A 705 10.30 28.38 8.31
C ILE A 705 9.54 27.80 7.11
N LEU A 706 8.38 28.37 6.74
CA LEU A 706 7.68 27.99 5.51
C LEU A 706 8.40 28.51 4.24
N ARG A 707 9.10 29.64 4.33
CA ARG A 707 9.94 30.20 3.25
C ARG A 707 11.27 29.48 3.03
N SER A 708 11.77 28.69 3.99
CA SER A 708 13.07 28.01 3.86
C SER A 708 13.03 26.68 3.09
N CYS A 709 11.87 26.25 2.59
CA CYS A 709 11.69 24.97 1.89
C CYS A 709 11.65 25.05 0.35
N THR A 710 11.88 26.21 -0.29
CA THR A 710 11.37 26.44 -1.66
C THR A 710 12.31 26.21 -2.87
N PRO A 711 13.65 26.31 -2.85
CA PRO A 711 14.44 26.13 -4.09
C PRO A 711 14.96 24.70 -4.34
N THR A 712 15.07 23.84 -3.31
CA THR A 712 15.75 22.54 -3.43
C THR A 712 14.94 21.46 -4.14
N LEU A 713 13.61 21.45 -3.96
CA LEU A 713 12.75 20.40 -4.51
C LEU A 713 12.66 20.43 -6.05
N PRO A 714 12.40 21.59 -6.70
CA PRO A 714 12.41 21.67 -8.16
C PRO A 714 13.80 21.40 -8.74
N HIS A 715 14.85 21.84 -8.04
CA HIS A 715 16.22 21.67 -8.47
C HIS A 715 16.67 20.21 -8.55
N GLU A 716 16.42 19.39 -7.52
CA GLU A 716 16.76 17.96 -7.54
C GLU A 716 16.02 17.21 -8.64
N TRP A 717 14.77 17.60 -8.92
CA TRP A 717 13.97 17.04 -10.02
C TRP A 717 14.59 17.34 -11.38
N PHE A 718 14.93 18.61 -11.68
CA PHE A 718 15.58 18.98 -12.94
C PHE A 718 16.94 18.29 -13.13
N VAL A 719 17.75 18.19 -12.07
CA VAL A 719 19.04 17.47 -12.11
C VAL A 719 18.83 15.97 -12.37
N SER A 720 17.76 15.38 -11.85
CA SER A 720 17.40 14.00 -12.15
C SER A 720 16.92 13.83 -13.60
N GLU A 721 16.10 14.75 -14.10
CA GLU A 721 15.56 14.70 -15.45
C GLU A 721 16.63 14.92 -16.53
N ALA A 722 17.65 15.72 -16.21
CA ALA A 722 18.84 15.89 -17.05
C ALA A 722 19.62 14.57 -17.24
N LYS A 723 19.51 13.59 -16.34
CA LYS A 723 20.21 12.31 -16.44
C LYS A 723 19.50 11.39 -17.44
N GLY A 724 20.04 11.30 -18.66
CA GLY A 724 19.63 10.33 -19.67
C GLY A 724 18.77 10.89 -20.81
N LYS A 725 18.57 12.22 -20.88
CA LYS A 725 17.91 12.89 -22.00
C LYS A 725 18.91 13.74 -22.80
N GLU A 726 18.84 13.66 -24.13
CA GLU A 726 19.56 14.56 -25.04
C GLU A 726 18.56 15.60 -25.57
N ALA A 727 18.67 16.85 -25.10
CA ALA A 727 17.79 17.94 -25.48
C ALA A 727 18.51 18.93 -26.39
N ASP A 728 17.90 19.29 -27.52
CA ASP A 728 18.41 20.30 -28.45
C ASP A 728 18.04 21.73 -27.99
N VAL A 729 16.90 21.87 -27.29
CA VAL A 729 16.40 23.15 -26.77
C VAL A 729 16.10 23.00 -25.28
N LEU A 730 16.54 23.97 -24.48
CA LEU A 730 16.25 24.04 -23.06
C LEU A 730 15.52 25.34 -22.72
N PHE A 731 14.29 25.24 -22.23
CA PHE A 731 13.60 26.34 -21.57
C PHE A 731 13.95 26.32 -20.09
N ILE A 732 14.30 27.47 -19.53
CA ILE A 732 14.56 27.61 -18.10
C ILE A 732 13.95 28.91 -17.59
N GLY A 733 13.25 28.86 -16.46
CA GLY A 733 12.64 30.09 -15.96
C GLY A 733 11.64 29.93 -14.85
N ASP A 734 10.72 30.88 -14.83
CA ASP A 734 9.67 31.11 -13.85
C ASP A 734 8.35 30.42 -14.23
N ASP A 735 7.26 30.91 -13.65
CA ASP A 735 5.91 30.35 -13.76
C ASP A 735 5.44 30.15 -15.20
N HIS A 736 5.84 31.05 -16.11
CA HIS A 736 5.44 30.94 -17.53
C HIS A 736 6.08 29.75 -18.21
N ILE A 737 7.34 29.41 -17.90
CA ILE A 737 7.98 28.20 -18.41
C ILE A 737 7.42 26.95 -17.73
N ALA A 738 7.12 27.04 -16.43
CA ALA A 738 6.55 25.91 -15.68
C ALA A 738 5.18 25.48 -16.23
N LEU A 739 4.36 26.44 -16.65
CA LEU A 739 3.05 26.19 -17.23
C LEU A 739 3.09 25.99 -18.76
N PHE A 740 4.15 26.44 -19.44
CA PHE A 740 4.31 26.29 -20.89
C PHE A 740 4.32 24.82 -21.34
N GLU A 741 4.96 23.92 -20.59
CA GLU A 741 4.99 22.48 -20.91
C GLU A 741 3.57 21.86 -20.98
N GLN A 742 2.60 22.45 -20.29
CA GLN A 742 1.20 22.01 -20.28
C GLN A 742 0.37 22.63 -21.41
N SER A 743 0.95 23.50 -22.24
CA SER A 743 0.26 24.18 -23.33
C SER A 743 0.16 23.32 -24.60
N PHE A 744 -0.89 23.55 -25.40
CA PHE A 744 -1.03 22.93 -26.72
C PHE A 744 0.11 23.33 -27.65
N VAL A 745 0.56 24.58 -27.56
CA VAL A 745 1.66 25.14 -28.36
C VAL A 745 2.96 24.39 -28.10
N TYR A 746 3.26 24.08 -26.84
CA TYR A 746 4.41 23.25 -26.52
C TYR A 746 4.29 21.87 -27.18
N ARG A 747 3.14 21.20 -27.04
CA ARG A 747 2.93 19.85 -27.61
C ARG A 747 2.99 19.82 -29.13
N GLU A 748 2.43 20.81 -29.81
CA GLU A 748 2.33 20.86 -31.27
C GLU A 748 3.61 21.35 -31.94
N HIS A 749 4.26 22.39 -31.38
CA HIS A 749 5.37 23.07 -32.05
C HIS A 749 6.74 22.75 -31.41
N PHE A 750 6.84 22.64 -30.08
CA PHE A 750 8.15 22.57 -29.40
C PHE A 750 8.55 21.16 -28.98
N ALA A 751 7.61 20.30 -28.56
CA ALA A 751 7.90 18.91 -28.21
C ALA A 751 8.61 18.13 -29.34
N PRO A 752 8.27 18.33 -30.63
CA PRO A 752 9.01 17.71 -31.74
C PRO A 752 10.48 18.18 -31.89
N LEU A 753 10.85 19.31 -31.29
CA LEU A 753 12.20 19.89 -31.35
C LEU A 753 13.14 19.37 -30.24
N HIS A 754 12.80 18.25 -29.58
CA HIS A 754 13.60 17.67 -28.49
C HIS A 754 13.86 18.67 -27.35
N CYS A 755 12.78 19.30 -26.86
CA CYS A 755 12.85 20.34 -25.82
C CYS A 755 12.82 19.78 -24.39
N LEU A 756 13.48 20.47 -23.45
CA LEU A 756 13.29 20.32 -22.00
C LEU A 756 12.80 21.63 -21.37
N CYS A 757 11.93 21.54 -20.35
CA CYS A 757 11.36 22.71 -19.65
C CYS A 757 11.71 22.69 -18.15
N PHE A 758 12.67 23.53 -17.74
CA PHE A 758 13.10 23.71 -16.35
C PHE A 758 12.50 24.98 -15.74
N GLY A 759 11.17 25.08 -15.80
CA GLY A 759 10.37 26.15 -15.21
C GLY A 759 9.97 25.84 -13.78
N ALA A 760 10.21 26.76 -12.84
CA ALA A 760 9.85 26.60 -11.44
C ALA A 760 8.80 27.62 -11.01
N LEU A 761 7.70 27.12 -10.44
CA LEU A 761 6.65 27.98 -9.88
C LEU A 761 7.19 28.72 -8.64
N GLY A 762 7.03 30.03 -8.60
CA GLY A 762 7.49 30.85 -7.48
C GLY A 762 8.91 31.42 -7.65
N ASP A 763 9.63 31.09 -8.73
CA ASP A 763 11.04 31.45 -8.88
C ASP A 763 11.23 32.95 -9.14
N ARG A 764 12.12 33.55 -8.35
CA ARG A 764 12.69 34.88 -8.63
C ARG A 764 14.00 34.74 -9.36
N ILE A 765 14.50 35.86 -9.88
CA ILE A 765 15.80 35.90 -10.56
C ILE A 765 16.96 35.37 -9.69
N THR A 766 16.90 35.59 -8.37
CA THR A 766 17.87 35.05 -7.41
C THR A 766 17.80 33.53 -7.26
N ASP A 767 16.59 32.97 -7.37
CA ASP A 767 16.36 31.53 -7.21
C ASP A 767 16.85 30.79 -8.47
N LEU A 768 16.58 31.34 -9.66
CA LEU A 768 17.15 30.85 -10.91
C LEU A 768 18.69 30.89 -10.91
N ARG A 769 19.29 31.99 -10.44
CA ARG A 769 20.74 32.11 -10.29
C ARG A 769 21.29 30.98 -9.41
N TRP A 770 20.65 30.73 -8.27
CA TRP A 770 21.04 29.65 -7.37
C TRP A 770 20.96 28.28 -8.05
N ARG A 771 19.89 27.99 -8.81
CA ARG A 771 19.77 26.70 -9.55
C ARG A 771 20.90 26.52 -10.57
N LEU A 772 21.28 27.58 -11.27
CA LEU A 772 22.40 27.56 -12.22
C LEU A 772 23.73 27.31 -11.52
N GLU A 773 23.99 27.96 -10.40
CA GLU A 773 25.21 27.76 -9.59
C GLU A 773 25.28 26.33 -9.01
N ASN A 774 24.13 25.72 -8.70
CA ASN A 774 24.03 24.35 -8.19
C ASN A 774 23.92 23.30 -9.31
N LYS A 775 24.47 23.60 -10.49
CA LYS A 775 24.69 22.60 -11.56
C LYS A 775 23.42 22.03 -12.20
N VAL A 776 22.32 22.79 -12.27
CA VAL A 776 21.11 22.35 -13.00
C VAL A 776 21.35 22.03 -14.49
N LEU A 777 22.44 22.55 -15.08
CA LEU A 777 22.84 22.32 -16.48
C LEU A 777 23.91 21.21 -16.65
N GLU A 778 24.29 20.51 -15.58
CA GLU A 778 25.28 19.43 -15.63
C GLU A 778 24.72 18.23 -16.41
N GLY A 779 25.46 17.73 -17.40
CA GLY A 779 25.04 16.61 -18.25
C GLY A 779 24.22 16.98 -19.51
N LEU A 780 23.75 18.23 -19.64
CA LEU A 780 22.97 18.67 -20.82
C LEU A 780 23.83 19.38 -21.86
N ASN A 781 23.55 19.20 -23.16
CA ASN A 781 24.24 19.91 -24.25
C ASN A 781 23.26 20.55 -25.25
N PRO A 782 22.38 21.49 -24.80
CA PRO A 782 21.41 22.10 -25.69
C PRO A 782 22.07 23.04 -26.70
N LYS A 783 21.56 23.06 -27.93
CA LYS A 783 21.93 24.05 -28.97
C LYS A 783 21.35 25.42 -28.65
N VAL A 784 20.14 25.46 -28.09
CA VAL A 784 19.41 26.69 -27.75
C VAL A 784 18.95 26.67 -26.29
N ILE A 785 19.15 27.77 -25.56
CA ILE A 785 18.64 27.97 -24.20
C ILE A 785 17.74 29.21 -24.20
N VAL A 786 16.47 29.05 -23.82
CA VAL A 786 15.49 30.13 -23.72
C VAL A 786 15.21 30.41 -22.24
N VAL A 787 15.37 31.66 -21.82
CA VAL A 787 15.28 32.10 -20.43
C VAL A 787 14.08 33.03 -20.24
N SER A 788 13.22 32.71 -19.27
CA SER A 788 12.16 33.59 -18.76
C SER A 788 12.41 33.91 -17.29
N THR A 789 12.25 35.17 -16.89
CA THR A 789 12.41 35.63 -15.50
C THR A 789 11.46 36.78 -15.19
N GLY A 790 11.33 37.14 -13.91
CA GLY A 790 10.85 38.47 -13.49
C GLY A 790 9.37 38.57 -13.12
N ASN A 791 8.62 37.46 -13.15
CA ASN A 791 7.19 37.52 -12.86
C ASN A 791 6.85 37.64 -11.36
N LEU A 792 7.83 37.53 -10.46
CA LEU A 792 7.64 37.64 -9.00
C LEU A 792 8.57 38.66 -8.32
N ASP A 793 9.37 39.40 -9.08
CA ASP A 793 10.39 40.34 -8.60
C ASP A 793 9.85 41.77 -8.37
N TYR A 794 8.66 41.89 -7.78
CA TYR A 794 7.94 43.17 -7.58
C TYR A 794 8.71 44.23 -6.76
N GLY A 795 9.70 43.80 -5.97
CA GLY A 795 10.47 44.67 -5.07
C GLY A 795 11.77 45.21 -5.65
N LEU A 796 12.18 44.77 -6.85
CA LEU A 796 13.45 45.17 -7.46
C LEU A 796 13.30 46.40 -8.36
N SER A 797 14.34 47.22 -8.38
CA SER A 797 14.48 48.34 -9.31
C SER A 797 14.84 47.87 -10.72
N LYS A 798 14.69 48.76 -11.71
CA LYS A 798 15.07 48.50 -13.12
C LYS A 798 16.51 48.00 -13.23
N ASP A 799 17.44 48.66 -12.54
CA ASP A 799 18.87 48.34 -12.63
C ASP A 799 19.19 47.00 -11.96
N GLU A 800 18.53 46.66 -10.85
CA GLU A 800 18.69 45.36 -10.18
C GLU A 800 18.20 44.21 -11.05
N LEU A 801 17.06 44.36 -11.74
CA LEU A 801 16.55 43.36 -12.67
C LEU A 801 17.49 43.14 -13.86
N LEU A 802 17.93 44.23 -14.50
CA LEU A 802 18.84 44.15 -15.65
C LEU A 802 20.20 43.53 -15.26
N ASN A 803 20.74 43.90 -14.09
CA ASN A 803 21.98 43.31 -13.58
C ASN A 803 21.80 41.82 -13.28
N GLY A 804 20.70 41.43 -12.63
CA GLY A 804 20.42 40.02 -12.36
C GLY A 804 20.27 39.18 -13.63
N MET A 805 19.63 39.72 -14.68
CA MET A 805 19.49 39.02 -15.97
C MET A 805 20.84 38.84 -16.64
N LYS A 806 21.70 39.87 -16.58
CA LYS A 806 23.06 39.82 -17.11
C LYS A 806 23.91 38.78 -16.39
N GLU A 807 23.85 38.72 -15.05
CA GLU A 807 24.55 37.69 -14.26
C GLU A 807 24.08 36.28 -14.64
N VAL A 808 22.77 36.06 -14.77
CA VAL A 808 22.20 34.77 -15.20
C VAL A 808 22.72 34.40 -16.60
N ALA A 809 22.72 35.34 -17.54
CA ALA A 809 23.24 35.13 -18.89
C ALA A 809 24.74 34.76 -18.89
N GLU A 810 25.55 35.46 -18.10
CA GLU A 810 26.99 35.19 -17.96
C GLU A 810 27.26 33.81 -17.34
N ILE A 811 26.46 33.39 -16.33
CA ILE A 811 26.58 32.06 -15.73
C ILE A 811 26.25 30.98 -16.77
N ILE A 812 25.17 31.15 -17.54
CA ILE A 812 24.79 30.18 -18.59
C ILE A 812 25.87 30.14 -19.67
N LYS A 813 26.35 31.30 -20.16
CA LYS A 813 27.38 31.36 -21.20
C LYS A 813 28.70 30.72 -20.77
N ARG A 814 29.07 30.86 -19.48
CA ARG A 814 30.23 30.19 -18.90
C ARG A 814 30.08 28.68 -18.82
N GLN A 815 28.89 28.18 -18.47
CA GLN A 815 28.63 26.73 -18.37
C GLN A 815 28.42 26.07 -19.74
N LYS A 816 27.83 26.80 -20.71
CA LYS A 816 27.45 26.31 -22.04
C LYS A 816 27.87 27.31 -23.13
N PRO A 817 29.17 27.38 -23.49
CA PRO A 817 29.68 28.40 -24.41
C PRO A 817 29.15 28.25 -25.85
N MET A 818 28.81 27.03 -26.26
CA MET A 818 28.34 26.70 -27.61
C MET A 818 26.84 26.93 -27.82
N SER A 819 26.06 27.09 -26.75
CA SER A 819 24.61 27.29 -26.86
C SER A 819 24.28 28.74 -27.24
N ARG A 820 23.27 28.90 -28.11
CA ARG A 820 22.63 30.21 -28.35
C ARG A 820 21.67 30.49 -27.20
N ILE A 821 21.76 31.68 -26.59
CA ILE A 821 20.98 32.05 -25.41
C ILE A 821 19.99 33.13 -25.81
N PHE A 822 18.71 32.89 -25.54
CA PHE A 822 17.63 33.84 -25.75
C PHE A 822 16.98 34.21 -24.43
N PHE A 823 16.76 35.50 -24.20
CA PHE A 823 15.91 36.01 -23.12
C PHE A 823 14.56 36.43 -23.69
N MET A 824 13.49 35.99 -23.05
CA MET A 824 12.15 36.47 -23.35
C MET A 824 11.94 37.84 -22.72
N LYS A 825 11.31 38.76 -23.45
CA LYS A 825 10.82 40.02 -22.85
C LYS A 825 9.84 39.71 -21.71
N LEU A 826 9.88 40.54 -20.67
CA LEU A 826 9.01 40.43 -19.52
C LEU A 826 7.55 40.64 -19.92
N LEU A 827 6.66 39.77 -19.43
CA LEU A 827 5.23 39.88 -19.67
C LEU A 827 4.57 40.90 -18.72
N PRO A 828 3.60 41.69 -19.21
CA PRO A 828 2.82 42.61 -18.39
C PRO A 828 1.88 41.83 -17.46
N SER A 829 1.55 42.42 -16.30
CA SER A 829 0.68 41.77 -15.31
C SER A 829 -0.31 42.75 -14.66
N GLY A 830 -1.40 42.19 -14.12
CA GLY A 830 -2.56 42.89 -13.59
C GLY A 830 -3.47 43.39 -14.70
N ARG A 831 -4.80 43.43 -14.52
CA ARG A 831 -5.78 43.71 -15.60
C ARG A 831 -5.67 45.10 -16.26
N ARG A 832 -5.32 46.14 -15.49
CA ARG A 832 -5.26 47.54 -15.94
C ARG A 832 -3.82 48.08 -15.87
N PRO A 833 -3.50 49.17 -16.59
CA PRO A 833 -2.21 49.86 -16.45
C PRO A 833 -1.87 50.15 -14.99
N ASN A 834 -0.63 49.85 -14.60
CA ASN A 834 -0.15 49.97 -13.23
C ASN A 834 1.37 50.19 -13.23
N LYS A 835 1.92 50.60 -12.07
CA LYS A 835 3.36 50.89 -11.91
C LYS A 835 4.28 49.73 -12.29
N ARG A 836 3.82 48.49 -12.14
CA ARG A 836 4.62 47.32 -12.53
C ARG A 836 4.73 47.20 -14.05
N ARG A 837 3.66 47.48 -14.79
CA ARG A 837 3.72 47.50 -16.26
C ARG A 837 4.65 48.60 -16.78
N GLU A 838 4.68 49.76 -16.12
CA GLU A 838 5.64 50.83 -16.42
C GLU A 838 7.09 50.36 -16.20
N LEU A 839 7.35 49.69 -15.07
CA LEU A 839 8.66 49.08 -14.80
C LEU A 839 9.03 48.03 -15.86
N VAL A 840 8.12 47.09 -16.15
CA VAL A 840 8.29 46.02 -17.17
C VAL A 840 8.59 46.61 -18.54
N SER A 841 7.85 47.64 -18.97
CA SER A 841 8.13 48.35 -20.23
C SER A 841 9.53 48.94 -20.22
N SER A 842 9.89 49.66 -19.15
CA SER A 842 11.20 50.30 -19.04
C SER A 842 12.38 49.31 -19.00
N VAL A 843 12.16 48.10 -18.48
CA VAL A 843 13.13 47.00 -18.47
C VAL A 843 13.23 46.39 -19.87
N ASN A 844 12.10 46.08 -20.52
CA ASN A 844 12.06 45.53 -21.88
C ASN A 844 12.74 46.45 -22.91
N ASP A 845 12.60 47.78 -22.77
CA ASP A 845 13.26 48.76 -23.64
C ASP A 845 14.79 48.78 -23.48
N ALA A 846 15.29 48.41 -22.30
CA ALA A 846 16.72 48.42 -21.97
C ALA A 846 17.38 47.03 -22.01
N MET A 847 16.58 45.96 -22.10
CA MET A 847 17.05 44.57 -21.98
C MET A 847 18.05 44.20 -23.07
N GLU A 848 17.77 44.59 -24.33
CA GLU A 848 18.65 44.29 -25.46
C GLU A 848 20.03 44.96 -25.33
N THR A 849 20.05 46.22 -24.87
CA THR A 849 21.30 46.94 -24.60
C THR A 849 22.07 46.31 -23.44
N ALA A 850 21.36 45.88 -22.38
CA ALA A 850 21.98 45.31 -21.19
C ALA A 850 22.59 43.92 -21.42
N LEU A 851 21.98 43.11 -22.29
CA LEU A 851 22.40 41.74 -22.60
C LEU A 851 23.29 41.64 -23.86
N HIS A 852 23.53 42.76 -24.54
CA HIS A 852 24.32 42.84 -25.77
C HIS A 852 25.68 42.14 -25.60
N GLY A 853 25.95 41.17 -26.49
CA GLY A 853 27.19 40.39 -26.52
C GLY A 853 27.20 39.13 -25.64
N VAL A 854 26.15 38.90 -24.83
CA VAL A 854 26.04 37.70 -23.97
C VAL A 854 24.84 36.83 -24.34
N ALA A 855 23.68 37.44 -24.61
CA ALA A 855 22.45 36.76 -25.03
C ALA A 855 21.63 37.65 -25.96
N ASP A 856 20.78 37.05 -26.79
CA ASP A 856 19.83 37.80 -27.63
C ASP A 856 18.48 37.91 -26.93
N VAL A 857 17.68 38.91 -27.29
CA VAL A 857 16.35 39.13 -26.72
C VAL A 857 15.30 38.81 -27.77
N ILE A 858 14.27 38.03 -27.39
CA ILE A 858 13.14 37.72 -28.26
C ILE A 858 12.06 38.77 -28.04
N ASP A 859 11.70 39.45 -29.14
CA ASP A 859 10.52 40.30 -29.19
C ASP A 859 9.25 39.45 -29.20
N LEU A 860 8.40 39.66 -28.20
CA LEU A 860 7.12 38.96 -28.05
C LEU A 860 5.98 39.82 -28.59
N ASP A 861 4.92 39.18 -29.08
CA ASP A 861 3.70 39.90 -29.48
C ASP A 861 2.96 40.42 -28.23
N MET A 862 3.07 41.72 -27.98
CA MET A 862 2.44 42.38 -26.84
C MET A 862 0.97 42.75 -27.09
N SER A 863 0.33 42.24 -28.15
CA SER A 863 -1.10 42.44 -28.45
C SER A 863 -2.03 41.96 -27.32
N ILE A 864 -1.52 41.15 -26.39
CA ILE A 864 -2.21 40.71 -25.17
C ILE A 864 -2.69 41.89 -24.29
N GLN A 865 -2.19 43.11 -24.50
CA GLN A 865 -2.58 44.31 -23.75
C GLN A 865 -3.82 45.03 -24.30
N GLY A 866 -4.45 44.54 -25.38
CA GLY A 866 -5.66 45.12 -25.95
C GLY A 866 -5.49 46.55 -26.48
N THR A 867 -6.39 47.03 -27.34
CA THR A 867 -6.33 48.42 -27.83
C THR A 867 -6.73 49.45 -26.77
N ASP A 868 -7.39 49.01 -25.69
CA ASP A 868 -7.79 49.85 -24.56
C ASP A 868 -6.81 49.79 -23.38
N GLY A 869 -5.65 49.13 -23.55
CA GLY A 869 -4.61 48.95 -22.54
C GLY A 869 -4.96 47.94 -21.44
N LYS A 870 -6.07 47.21 -21.55
CA LYS A 870 -6.46 46.15 -20.61
C LYS A 870 -6.07 44.78 -21.14
N ILE A 871 -5.61 43.93 -20.22
CA ILE A 871 -5.37 42.52 -20.54
C ILE A 871 -6.70 41.79 -20.47
N ASP A 872 -7.03 41.06 -21.53
CA ASP A 872 -8.23 40.23 -21.61
C ASP A 872 -8.03 38.91 -20.82
N ALA A 873 -9.08 38.44 -20.15
CA ALA A 873 -9.05 37.17 -19.43
C ALA A 873 -8.91 35.97 -20.39
N HIS A 874 -9.28 36.16 -21.67
CA HIS A 874 -9.07 35.18 -22.73
C HIS A 874 -7.58 34.95 -23.03
N ASP A 875 -6.72 35.94 -22.83
CA ASP A 875 -5.27 35.82 -23.04
C ASP A 875 -4.54 35.47 -21.73
N MET A 876 -4.99 36.01 -20.58
CA MET A 876 -4.43 35.70 -19.26
C MET A 876 -5.53 35.53 -18.19
N PHE A 877 -5.76 34.31 -17.71
CA PHE A 877 -6.95 33.97 -16.91
C PHE A 877 -7.03 34.66 -15.55
N ASP A 878 -5.89 34.98 -14.94
CA ASP A 878 -5.76 35.73 -13.69
C ASP A 878 -5.02 37.06 -13.89
N TYR A 879 -4.83 37.48 -15.14
CA TYR A 879 -4.05 38.64 -15.54
C TYR A 879 -2.55 38.57 -15.17
N VAL A 880 -2.02 37.37 -14.90
CA VAL A 880 -0.59 37.10 -14.64
C VAL A 880 -0.08 35.89 -15.43
N HIS A 881 -0.89 34.83 -15.54
CA HIS A 881 -0.59 33.59 -16.25
C HIS A 881 -1.38 33.50 -17.56
N LEU A 882 -0.73 32.96 -18.58
CA LEU A 882 -1.30 32.83 -19.93
C LEU A 882 -2.35 31.72 -19.99
N THR A 883 -3.39 31.92 -20.80
CA THR A 883 -4.28 30.85 -21.27
C THR A 883 -3.64 30.10 -22.44
N GLN A 884 -4.31 29.06 -22.95
CA GLN A 884 -3.85 28.36 -24.16
C GLN A 884 -3.70 29.31 -25.37
N GLU A 885 -4.65 30.25 -25.54
CA GLU A 885 -4.56 31.25 -26.61
C GLU A 885 -3.46 32.28 -26.36
N GLY A 886 -3.27 32.67 -25.09
CA GLY A 886 -2.15 33.52 -24.68
C GLY A 886 -0.79 32.89 -24.96
N TYR A 887 -0.62 31.60 -24.69
CA TYR A 887 0.60 30.86 -25.02
C TYR A 887 0.88 30.86 -26.51
N ARG A 888 -0.15 30.72 -27.35
CA ARG A 888 0.01 30.74 -28.82
C ARG A 888 0.58 32.07 -29.30
N LYS A 889 -0.06 33.18 -28.91
CA LYS A 889 0.39 34.53 -29.28
C LYS A 889 1.83 34.82 -28.83
N ILE A 890 2.18 34.43 -27.60
CA ILE A 890 3.49 34.75 -27.02
C ILE A 890 4.61 33.84 -27.53
N PHE A 891 4.35 32.55 -27.75
CA PHE A 891 5.38 31.58 -28.09
C PHE A 891 5.54 31.34 -29.60
N ASP A 892 4.65 31.85 -30.47
CA ASP A 892 4.86 31.81 -31.93
C ASP A 892 6.18 32.55 -32.33
N PRO A 893 6.48 33.78 -31.87
CA PRO A 893 7.77 34.43 -32.12
C PRO A 893 8.97 33.64 -31.56
N VAL A 894 8.79 33.01 -30.39
CA VAL A 894 9.82 32.18 -29.76
C VAL A 894 10.12 30.95 -30.63
N PHE A 895 9.09 30.34 -31.21
CA PHE A 895 9.21 29.19 -32.09
C PHE A 895 10.03 29.53 -33.34
N PHE A 896 9.76 30.69 -33.97
CA PHE A 896 10.54 31.15 -35.13
C PHE A 896 12.01 31.39 -34.77
N ALA A 897 12.28 32.04 -33.64
CA ALA A 897 13.65 32.31 -33.19
C ALA A 897 14.44 31.02 -32.89
N VAL A 898 13.80 30.06 -32.22
CA VAL A 898 14.42 28.76 -31.92
C VAL A 898 14.64 27.94 -33.20
N SER A 899 13.65 27.88 -34.08
CA SER A 899 13.70 27.11 -35.32
C SER A 899 14.79 27.60 -36.27
N ALA A 900 14.97 28.92 -36.39
CA ALA A 900 16.02 29.52 -37.21
C ALA A 900 17.44 29.11 -36.78
N VAL A 901 17.65 28.77 -35.50
CA VAL A 901 18.94 28.31 -34.99
C VAL A 901 19.12 26.79 -35.20
N LEU A 902 18.05 26.01 -35.07
CA LEU A 902 18.11 24.56 -35.25
C LEU A 902 18.20 24.15 -36.73
N ASN A 903 17.53 24.88 -37.62
CA ASN A 903 17.45 24.61 -39.04
C ASN A 903 17.84 25.86 -39.85
N PRO A 904 19.13 26.21 -39.96
CA PRO A 904 19.57 27.41 -40.66
C PRO A 904 19.37 27.38 -42.20
N ASP A 905 19.02 26.22 -42.76
CA ASP A 905 18.81 25.99 -44.20
C ASP A 905 17.32 25.99 -44.62
N GLN A 906 16.39 26.21 -43.68
CA GLN A 906 14.94 26.41 -43.91
C GLN A 906 14.54 27.84 -43.55
#